data_AF-A0A5N6LRQ2-F1
#
_entry.id   AF-A0A5N6LRQ2-F1
#
_cell.length_a   1.000
_cell.length_b   1.000
_cell.length_c   1.000
_cell.angle_alpha   90.00
_cell.angle_beta   90.00
_cell.angle_gamma   90.00
#
_symmetry.space_group_name_H-M   'P 1'
#
loop_
_entity.id
_entity.type
_entity.pdbx_description
1 polymer ?
#
loop_
_entity_poly.entity_id
_entity_poly.type
_entity_poly.pdbx_seq_one_letter_code
_entity_poly.pdbx_strand_id
1 'polypeptide(L)'
;MGKTVEIYGFPTLESADVVKTTLEIYTGIGSIEAVEVKQKNPGDRASARVQFTTRSKVEHVINLANNNELWYGRSYLLARENANDLVQKPRQFAFEMEGVTLHFGCQVSNESLRVLCEMKRTIVKFVKFEFELRTLYFGVPWFGTTYKLQLSNDNIWQVQLRCPRGDSAKSKCPFKLVTGHSFSQQSVLVPIVGPTRVRLITEEYQNNKRLRSPAISLDSGLVYVRRVQITPTKVFFCGPEVNVSNRVLRHYADYIDNFLRVSFLDEELVKLYSTELSPRVGLNGESKTGIYRRILSILRDGIVIGDKKFEFLAFSSSQLKDSSTWMFASTGELNAAAIRNWMGDFSSIKNVAKYAARLGQSFGSSKESLSVPLHEVEQISDIDIIRDGTKYVFSDGIGKISADFAKMVSSKCGYDFIPSAFQIRYGGYKGVVAMDPTSFWKLSLRNSMKKFESNNTKLDILAVSKYQPCYLNRQLITLLSTLGIEDRIFETKQKQAVCLLDAILKDPMKAEEALELMSAGENTNIMKGMLSCGYKPDAEPFLSMMLQVFRATKLLELRTKTRIFVPQGRIMMGCLDETRTLEYGQVFVQFSSAGRGPLGDDYSGTGSCKSQIVRGDVVVSRNPCLHPGDVRVLKAVNVPALHHMVDCVVFPQKGKRPHPYECSGGDLDGDIYFVCWDPDLIPPQQFEPMDYTPAPCMQVDHDVTVEEVEEYFANYIVNDNLGKISSAHTVLADREPLKAMAEPCLNLANLFSIAVDFSKTGVPAELPGNLRPKEYPDFMEKPDKTTYESQNVIGKLFREVKDIAPQDSPVTPFTKQVATQTYDADMEVPGFEYYIDEAIDFKTEYDYKMGNYMDYYGIKTEAEFLTGSFMKMSRSFDRRDDAEVVSLAVKSLRKEARNWFNNGRGGRDTGDDNVFAKASAWYHVTYHPNYWGTYNVDMRRLHFVSFPWCVHDKLIEIKKHKTSTRHVDHDSLQQQFNAALNLV
;
A
#
# COMPACT_ATOMS: atom_id res chain seq x y z
N MET A 1 45.19 7.69 16.53
CA MET A 1 44.46 8.28 15.38
C MET A 1 44.48 9.79 15.48
N GLY A 2 44.44 10.50 14.35
CA GLY A 2 44.29 11.96 14.31
C GLY A 2 43.01 12.46 14.99
N LYS A 3 43.02 13.70 15.47
CA LYS A 3 41.95 14.36 16.24
C LYS A 3 41.89 15.84 15.85
N THR A 4 40.72 16.44 15.98
CA THR A 4 40.52 17.88 15.73
C THR A 4 40.85 18.71 16.96
N VAL A 5 41.61 19.78 16.74
CA VAL A 5 41.99 20.77 17.74
C VAL A 5 41.41 22.11 17.33
N GLU A 6 40.88 22.84 18.29
CA GLU A 6 40.42 24.20 18.11
C GLU A 6 41.50 25.17 18.61
N ILE A 7 42.00 26.01 17.71
CA ILE A 7 43.10 26.94 17.91
C ILE A 7 42.57 28.37 17.86
N TYR A 8 42.88 29.15 18.87
CA TYR A 8 42.40 30.51 19.08
C TYR A 8 43.55 31.50 19.09
N GLY A 9 43.26 32.74 18.69
CA GLY A 9 44.19 33.86 18.89
C GLY A 9 44.67 34.51 17.60
N PHE A 10 44.17 34.10 16.43
CA PHE A 10 44.50 34.75 15.16
C PHE A 10 43.96 36.20 15.15
N PRO A 11 44.77 37.20 14.77
CA PRO A 11 44.36 38.61 14.83
C PRO A 11 43.23 38.96 13.85
N THR A 12 43.15 38.26 12.72
CA THR A 12 42.18 38.46 11.64
C THR A 12 41.71 37.12 11.07
N LEU A 13 40.61 37.13 10.29
CA LEU A 13 40.13 35.93 9.59
C LEU A 13 41.11 35.56 8.46
N GLU A 14 41.92 34.54 8.70
CA GLU A 14 42.90 34.03 7.74
C GLU A 14 42.30 32.93 6.85
N SER A 15 42.90 32.75 5.66
CA SER A 15 42.53 31.63 4.79
C SER A 15 42.98 30.28 5.40
N ALA A 16 42.24 29.21 5.09
CA ALA A 16 42.55 27.87 5.56
C ALA A 16 43.97 27.41 5.17
N ASP A 17 44.44 27.79 3.98
CA ASP A 17 45.78 27.44 3.48
C ASP A 17 46.90 28.14 4.27
N VAL A 18 46.69 29.39 4.68
CA VAL A 18 47.64 30.15 5.52
C VAL A 18 47.74 29.55 6.91
N VAL A 19 46.59 29.24 7.54
CA VAL A 19 46.56 28.58 8.85
C VAL A 19 47.22 27.20 8.78
N LYS A 20 46.92 26.42 7.74
CA LYS A 20 47.53 25.11 7.50
C LYS A 20 49.05 25.22 7.40
N THR A 21 49.54 26.06 6.51
CA THR A 21 50.98 26.20 6.26
C THR A 21 51.70 26.65 7.53
N THR A 22 51.12 27.56 8.31
CA THR A 22 51.74 28.05 9.55
C THR A 22 51.85 26.96 10.61
N LEU A 23 50.80 26.15 10.80
CA LEU A 23 50.82 25.08 11.80
C LEU A 23 51.67 23.88 11.37
N GLU A 24 51.81 23.65 10.06
CA GLU A 24 52.70 22.63 9.50
C GLU A 24 54.20 22.97 9.67
N ILE A 25 54.57 24.23 9.93
CA ILE A 25 55.94 24.58 10.34
C ILE A 25 56.30 23.91 11.67
N TYR A 26 55.37 23.89 12.62
CA TYR A 26 55.57 23.30 13.94
C TYR A 26 55.39 21.78 13.94
N THR A 27 54.54 21.26 13.06
CA THR A 27 54.10 19.86 13.11
C THR A 27 54.62 19.00 11.97
N GLY A 28 55.26 19.59 10.96
CA GLY A 28 55.73 18.96 9.72
C GLY A 28 54.72 19.09 8.58
N ILE A 29 55.23 19.25 7.35
CA ILE A 29 54.41 19.37 6.14
C ILE A 29 53.57 18.10 5.93
N GLY A 30 52.29 18.28 5.61
CA GLY A 30 51.32 17.19 5.44
C GLY A 30 50.77 16.61 6.75
N SER A 31 51.01 17.26 7.89
CA SER A 31 50.47 16.84 9.19
C SER A 31 49.00 17.20 9.39
N ILE A 32 48.41 18.04 8.51
CA ILE A 32 47.04 18.56 8.66
C ILE A 32 46.12 18.02 7.55
N GLU A 33 45.04 17.37 7.97
CA GLU A 33 44.02 16.71 7.13
C GLU A 33 42.94 17.69 6.67
N ALA A 34 42.48 18.59 7.54
CA ALA A 34 41.47 19.60 7.23
C ALA A 34 41.57 20.83 8.15
N VAL A 35 41.17 21.99 7.63
CA VAL A 35 41.14 23.27 8.36
C VAL A 35 39.83 24.00 8.08
N GLU A 36 39.18 24.50 9.13
CA GLU A 36 38.01 25.38 9.05
C GLU A 36 38.27 26.61 9.93
N VAL A 37 38.28 27.81 9.34
CA VAL A 37 38.53 29.07 10.06
C VAL A 37 37.21 29.81 10.27
N LYS A 38 37.00 30.37 11.47
CA LYS A 38 35.79 31.11 11.86
C LYS A 38 36.13 32.41 12.58
N GLN A 39 35.30 33.42 12.36
CA GLN A 39 35.27 34.65 13.13
C GLN A 39 33.80 34.95 13.45
N LYS A 40 33.48 35.20 14.72
CA LYS A 40 32.07 35.39 15.15
C LYS A 40 31.53 36.76 14.74
N ASN A 41 32.30 37.82 14.96
CA ASN A 41 31.97 39.19 14.55
C ASN A 41 33.19 39.91 13.94
N PRO A 42 32.99 40.91 13.07
CA PRO A 42 34.08 41.75 12.56
C PRO A 42 34.82 42.46 13.70
N GLY A 43 36.12 42.18 13.86
CA GLY A 43 36.97 42.77 14.91
C GLY A 43 37.36 41.81 16.04
N ASP A 44 36.69 40.66 16.17
CA ASP A 44 37.07 39.61 17.12
C ASP A 44 38.30 38.83 16.62
N ARG A 45 39.11 38.27 17.53
CA ARG A 45 40.16 37.31 17.13
C ARG A 45 39.53 36.08 16.49
N ALA A 46 40.07 35.66 15.35
CA ALA A 46 39.61 34.48 14.65
C ALA A 46 40.09 33.19 15.35
N SER A 47 39.35 32.11 15.13
CA SER A 47 39.70 30.77 15.55
C SER A 47 39.72 29.80 14.37
N ALA A 48 40.52 28.76 14.47
CA ALA A 48 40.60 27.72 13.48
C ALA A 48 40.37 26.36 14.14
N ARG A 49 39.51 25.54 13.54
CA ARG A 49 39.45 24.11 13.82
C ARG A 49 40.40 23.43 12.84
N VAL A 50 41.28 22.59 13.36
CA VAL A 50 42.35 21.96 12.58
C VAL A 50 42.41 20.48 12.95
N GLN A 51 42.24 19.62 11.95
CA GLN A 51 42.32 18.18 12.13
C GLN A 51 43.71 17.69 11.73
N PHE A 52 44.43 17.11 12.69
CA PHE A 52 45.76 16.57 12.47
C PHE A 52 45.70 15.10 12.09
N THR A 53 46.67 14.63 11.30
CA THR A 53 46.72 13.25 10.79
C THR A 53 46.96 12.21 11.88
N THR A 54 47.63 12.58 12.98
CA THR A 54 47.96 11.66 14.09
C THR A 54 47.80 12.29 15.48
N ARG A 55 47.58 11.46 16.50
CA ARG A 55 47.39 11.91 17.90
C ARG A 55 48.64 12.58 18.46
N SER A 56 49.81 12.08 18.10
CA SER A 56 51.09 12.66 18.52
C SER A 56 51.24 14.11 18.06
N LYS A 57 50.70 14.49 16.89
CA LYS A 57 50.73 15.88 16.41
C LYS A 57 49.74 16.77 17.16
N VAL A 58 48.59 16.23 17.56
CA VAL A 58 47.63 16.93 18.43
C VAL A 58 48.25 17.24 19.79
N GLU A 59 48.85 16.23 20.43
CA GLU A 59 49.53 16.39 21.72
C GLU A 59 50.69 17.39 21.61
N HIS A 60 51.46 17.34 20.51
CA HIS A 60 52.55 18.28 20.27
C HIS A 60 52.07 19.73 20.17
N VAL A 61 51.00 20.01 19.40
CA VAL A 61 50.44 21.37 19.25
C VAL A 61 49.83 21.89 20.53
N ILE A 62 49.13 21.05 21.29
CA ILE A 62 48.57 21.43 22.58
C ILE A 62 49.69 21.75 23.58
N ASN A 63 50.77 20.96 23.59
CA ASN A 63 51.93 21.22 24.45
C ASN A 63 52.64 22.54 24.07
N LEU A 64 52.83 22.81 22.78
CA LEU A 64 53.38 24.10 22.31
C LEU A 64 52.49 25.27 22.72
N ALA A 65 51.17 25.14 22.64
CA ALA A 65 50.24 26.18 23.08
C ALA A 65 50.28 26.39 24.61
N ASN A 66 50.31 25.32 25.40
CA ASN A 66 50.37 25.39 26.86
C ASN A 66 51.70 25.98 27.38
N ASN A 67 52.78 25.80 26.64
CA ASN A 67 54.10 26.37 26.95
C ASN A 67 54.31 27.80 26.38
N ASN A 68 53.28 28.40 25.74
CA ASN A 68 53.36 29.69 25.04
C ASN A 68 54.40 29.73 23.90
N GLU A 69 54.63 28.60 23.22
CA GLU A 69 55.57 28.43 22.11
C GLU A 69 54.88 28.36 20.74
N LEU A 70 53.54 28.35 20.70
CA LEU A 70 52.76 28.36 19.47
C LEU A 70 52.40 29.80 19.06
N TRP A 71 52.98 30.30 17.97
CA TRP A 71 52.83 31.69 17.54
C TRP A 71 52.34 31.84 16.11
N TYR A 72 51.53 32.87 15.87
CA TYR A 72 51.18 33.37 14.55
C TYR A 72 51.52 34.85 14.46
N GLY A 73 52.58 35.17 13.71
CA GLY A 73 53.15 36.53 13.67
C GLY A 73 53.57 37.00 15.07
N ARG A 74 52.89 38.03 15.61
CA ARG A 74 53.11 38.56 16.98
C ARG A 74 52.05 38.11 18.00
N SER A 75 51.17 37.17 17.62
CA SER A 75 50.10 36.67 18.50
C SER A 75 50.42 35.26 18.98
N TYR A 76 50.33 35.02 20.29
CA TYR A 76 50.34 33.68 20.85
C TYR A 76 49.00 32.99 20.54
N LEU A 77 49.05 31.68 20.29
CA LEU A 77 47.89 30.88 19.97
C LEU A 77 47.59 29.89 21.12
N LEU A 78 46.31 29.78 21.47
CA LEU A 78 45.81 28.80 22.44
C LEU A 78 45.20 27.62 21.68
N ALA A 79 45.38 26.40 22.17
CA ALA A 79 44.87 25.19 21.52
C ALA A 79 44.11 24.32 22.53
N ARG A 80 42.93 23.84 22.14
CA ARG A 80 42.15 22.87 22.92
C ARG A 80 41.66 21.74 22.05
N GLU A 81 41.65 20.52 22.57
CA GLU A 81 41.07 19.39 21.84
C GLU A 81 39.56 19.60 21.65
N ASN A 82 39.06 19.33 20.45
CA ASN A 82 37.63 19.42 20.13
C ASN A 82 36.98 18.04 20.24
N ALA A 83 35.77 17.98 20.79
CA ALA A 83 35.02 16.73 20.90
C ALA A 83 34.55 16.20 19.53
N ASN A 84 34.40 17.09 18.53
CA ASN A 84 33.85 16.78 17.21
C ASN A 84 34.89 16.99 16.10
N ASP A 85 35.14 15.93 15.32
CA ASP A 85 36.08 15.98 14.21
C ASP A 85 35.52 16.71 12.96
N LEU A 86 36.38 17.44 12.26
CA LEU A 86 36.02 18.22 11.06
C LEU A 86 35.69 17.33 9.86
N VAL A 87 36.54 16.35 9.62
CA VAL A 87 36.33 15.25 8.68
C VAL A 87 35.98 14.05 9.53
N GLN A 88 34.67 13.76 9.64
CA GLN A 88 34.22 12.48 10.14
C GLN A 88 34.76 11.40 9.20
N LYS A 89 35.70 10.57 9.69
CA LYS A 89 36.18 9.46 8.88
C LYS A 89 35.00 8.55 8.53
N PRO A 90 34.86 8.14 7.26
CA PRO A 90 33.77 7.26 6.85
C PRO A 90 33.77 5.98 7.67
N ARG A 91 32.55 5.47 7.91
CA ARG A 91 32.23 4.13 8.40
C ARG A 91 33.26 3.14 7.83
N GLN A 92 34.03 2.48 8.71
CA GLN A 92 35.19 1.65 8.33
C GLN A 92 34.90 0.79 7.09
N PHE A 93 35.57 1.09 5.99
CA PHE A 93 35.67 0.15 4.88
C PHE A 93 36.60 -0.97 5.33
N ALA A 94 36.16 -2.22 5.22
CA ALA A 94 36.96 -3.37 5.66
C ALA A 94 38.18 -3.59 4.73
N PHE A 95 38.04 -3.27 3.44
CA PHE A 95 39.10 -3.39 2.42
C PHE A 95 38.87 -2.38 1.27
N GLU A 96 39.94 -1.96 0.60
CA GLU A 96 39.93 -1.16 -0.62
C GLU A 96 40.91 -1.78 -1.62
N MET A 97 40.46 -2.00 -2.86
CA MET A 97 41.27 -2.52 -3.96
C MET A 97 41.26 -1.52 -5.10
N GLU A 98 42.43 -1.03 -5.50
CA GLU A 98 42.57 -0.09 -6.61
C GLU A 98 43.15 -0.78 -7.85
N GLY A 99 42.85 -0.24 -9.04
CA GLY A 99 43.40 -0.76 -10.28
C GLY A 99 42.78 -2.08 -10.77
N VAL A 100 41.64 -2.48 -10.22
CA VAL A 100 40.98 -3.74 -10.57
C VAL A 100 40.34 -3.63 -11.96
N THR A 101 40.43 -4.71 -12.74
CA THR A 101 39.67 -4.83 -13.98
C THR A 101 38.39 -5.61 -13.70
N LEU A 102 37.25 -4.93 -13.85
CA LEU A 102 35.93 -5.53 -13.67
C LEU A 102 35.45 -6.06 -15.03
N HIS A 103 35.34 -7.38 -15.15
CA HIS A 103 34.72 -8.03 -16.30
C HIS A 103 33.25 -8.31 -16.01
N PHE A 104 32.36 -7.66 -16.74
CA PHE A 104 30.91 -7.85 -16.64
C PHE A 104 30.45 -8.69 -17.83
N GLY A 105 29.74 -9.80 -17.57
CA GLY A 105 29.40 -10.74 -18.63
C GLY A 105 28.45 -11.84 -18.20
N CYS A 106 28.03 -12.68 -19.16
CA CYS A 106 27.16 -13.83 -18.91
C CYS A 106 28.00 -15.11 -18.87
N GLN A 107 27.77 -15.95 -17.87
CA GLN A 107 28.40 -17.27 -17.82
C GLN A 107 27.72 -18.18 -18.86
N VAL A 108 28.50 -18.68 -19.81
CA VAL A 108 27.98 -19.55 -20.89
C VAL A 108 28.26 -21.03 -20.61
N SER A 109 29.20 -21.35 -19.72
CA SER A 109 29.41 -22.70 -19.18
C SER A 109 30.08 -22.64 -17.80
N ASN A 110 30.23 -23.78 -17.12
CA ASN A 110 30.89 -23.86 -15.81
C ASN A 110 32.33 -23.31 -15.77
N GLU A 111 32.98 -23.23 -16.94
CA GLU A 111 34.37 -22.78 -17.10
C GLU A 111 34.53 -21.57 -18.02
N SER A 112 33.43 -21.04 -18.59
CA SER A 112 33.50 -19.95 -19.57
C SER A 112 32.55 -18.78 -19.21
N LEU A 113 33.13 -17.58 -19.17
CA LEU A 113 32.43 -16.31 -19.02
C LEU A 113 32.54 -15.53 -20.34
N ARG A 114 31.40 -15.24 -20.96
CA ARG A 114 31.35 -14.31 -22.09
C ARG A 114 31.30 -12.89 -21.55
N VAL A 115 32.44 -12.20 -21.60
CA VAL A 115 32.56 -10.80 -21.18
C VAL A 115 31.80 -9.91 -22.15
N LEU A 116 30.83 -9.15 -21.63
CA LEU A 116 30.05 -8.16 -22.37
C LEU A 116 30.70 -6.78 -22.31
N CYS A 117 31.28 -6.43 -21.17
CA CYS A 117 32.09 -5.22 -21.04
C CYS A 117 33.20 -5.39 -20.00
N GLU A 118 34.27 -4.61 -20.19
CA GLU A 118 35.45 -4.59 -19.33
C GLU A 118 35.69 -3.16 -18.85
N MET A 119 35.83 -3.01 -17.53
CA MET A 119 36.03 -1.72 -16.88
C MET A 119 37.38 -1.74 -16.15
N LYS A 120 38.38 -1.09 -16.76
CA LYS A 120 39.74 -0.99 -16.24
C LYS A 120 39.86 0.12 -15.19
N ARG A 121 40.83 -0.02 -14.29
CA ARG A 121 41.14 0.96 -13.23
C ARG A 121 39.96 1.20 -12.28
N THR A 122 39.14 0.18 -12.06
CA THR A 122 38.02 0.24 -11.12
C THR A 122 38.56 0.22 -9.68
N ILE A 123 38.02 1.12 -8.85
CA ILE A 123 38.28 1.14 -7.41
C ILE A 123 37.16 0.36 -6.73
N VAL A 124 37.49 -0.69 -5.98
CA VAL A 124 36.51 -1.50 -5.24
C VAL A 124 36.64 -1.21 -3.75
N LYS A 125 35.56 -0.74 -3.11
CA LYS A 125 35.51 -0.50 -1.66
C LYS A 125 34.51 -1.43 -1.00
N PHE A 126 34.92 -2.05 0.12
CA PHE A 126 34.14 -3.04 0.86
C PHE A 126 33.62 -2.45 2.18
N VAL A 127 32.31 -2.50 2.45
CA VAL A 127 31.74 -2.09 3.75
C VAL A 127 31.29 -3.29 4.56
N LYS A 128 31.78 -3.38 5.81
CA LYS A 128 31.46 -4.42 6.78
C LYS A 128 30.82 -3.78 8.03
N PHE A 129 29.82 -4.44 8.62
CA PHE A 129 29.30 -4.07 9.93
C PHE A 129 29.39 -5.27 10.86
N GLU A 130 30.14 -5.11 11.96
CA GLU A 130 30.43 -6.13 12.98
C GLU A 130 31.06 -7.41 12.39
N PHE A 131 30.29 -8.27 11.71
CA PHE A 131 30.79 -9.49 11.03
C PHE A 131 30.16 -9.84 9.67
N GLU A 132 29.17 -9.10 9.13
CA GLU A 132 28.50 -9.43 7.85
C GLU A 132 28.82 -8.44 6.71
N LEU A 133 28.89 -8.98 5.48
CA LEU A 133 28.98 -8.21 4.24
C LEU A 133 27.63 -7.52 4.00
N ARG A 134 27.62 -6.20 3.75
CA ARG A 134 26.37 -5.51 3.33
C ARG A 134 26.45 -4.85 1.97
N THR A 135 27.59 -4.29 1.55
CA THR A 135 27.64 -3.55 0.28
C THR A 135 29.05 -3.47 -0.32
N LEU A 136 29.15 -3.71 -1.62
CA LEU A 136 30.33 -3.49 -2.47
C LEU A 136 30.14 -2.22 -3.30
N TYR A 137 31.17 -1.40 -3.36
CA TYR A 137 31.20 -0.20 -4.19
C TYR A 137 32.25 -0.36 -5.27
N PHE A 138 31.88 -0.11 -6.52
CA PHE A 138 32.77 -0.05 -7.66
C PHE A 138 32.77 1.39 -8.18
N GLY A 139 33.89 2.09 -8.03
CA GLY A 139 34.15 3.36 -8.70
C GLY A 139 34.72 3.10 -10.07
N VAL A 140 33.91 3.30 -11.10
CA VAL A 140 34.26 3.04 -12.50
C VAL A 140 34.52 4.37 -13.21
N PRO A 141 35.76 4.64 -13.66
CA PRO A 141 36.05 5.81 -14.47
C PRO A 141 35.52 5.60 -15.90
N TRP A 142 34.64 6.51 -16.36
CA TRP A 142 34.10 6.48 -17.72
C TRP A 142 34.01 7.93 -18.26
N PHE A 143 34.69 8.21 -19.37
CA PHE A 143 34.79 9.56 -19.98
C PHE A 143 35.09 10.70 -18.99
N GLY A 144 36.12 10.53 -18.14
CA GLY A 144 36.56 11.57 -17.21
C GLY A 144 35.67 11.79 -15.98
N THR A 145 34.56 11.03 -15.85
CA THR A 145 33.68 11.03 -14.68
C THR A 145 33.72 9.66 -14.01
N THR A 146 33.83 9.62 -12.69
CA THR A 146 33.79 8.34 -11.94
C THR A 146 32.35 8.02 -11.56
N TYR A 147 31.81 6.96 -12.12
CA TYR A 147 30.48 6.44 -11.81
C TYR A 147 30.56 5.45 -10.66
N LYS A 148 29.58 5.51 -9.75
CA LYS A 148 29.46 4.62 -8.61
C LYS A 148 28.48 3.50 -8.93
N LEU A 149 28.97 2.27 -9.04
CA LEU A 149 28.14 1.06 -9.07
C LEU A 149 28.12 0.46 -7.65
N GLN A 150 26.93 0.27 -7.09
CA GLN A 150 26.72 -0.23 -5.73
C GLN A 150 26.01 -1.58 -5.79
N LEU A 151 26.59 -2.62 -5.19
CA LEU A 151 25.96 -3.93 -5.03
C LEU A 151 25.73 -4.21 -3.54
N SER A 152 24.49 -4.39 -3.11
CA SER A 152 24.20 -4.83 -1.74
C SER A 152 24.39 -6.35 -1.60
N ASN A 153 24.55 -6.86 -0.38
CA ASN A 153 24.71 -8.29 -0.12
C ASN A 153 23.51 -9.10 -0.64
N ASP A 154 22.29 -8.53 -0.55
CA ASP A 154 21.07 -9.11 -1.10
C ASP A 154 21.14 -9.33 -2.62
N ASN A 155 21.98 -8.56 -3.33
CA ASN A 155 22.17 -8.72 -4.77
C ASN A 155 23.19 -9.81 -5.12
N ILE A 156 23.97 -10.33 -4.16
CA ILE A 156 25.07 -11.27 -4.39
C ILE A 156 24.62 -12.66 -3.94
N TRP A 157 24.30 -13.53 -4.90
CA TRP A 157 23.88 -14.90 -4.64
C TRP A 157 25.04 -15.81 -4.23
N GLN A 158 26.19 -15.65 -4.89
CA GLN A 158 27.36 -16.48 -4.61
C GLN A 158 28.65 -15.71 -4.91
N VAL A 159 29.67 -15.89 -4.07
CA VAL A 159 31.04 -15.45 -4.36
C VAL A 159 31.89 -16.69 -4.59
N GLN A 160 32.53 -16.80 -5.75
CA GLN A 160 33.45 -17.88 -6.08
C GLN A 160 34.87 -17.33 -6.27
N LEU A 161 35.84 -17.89 -5.57
CA LEU A 161 37.25 -17.68 -5.89
C LEU A 161 37.63 -18.62 -7.04
N ARG A 162 38.13 -18.10 -8.16
CA ARG A 162 38.64 -18.92 -9.26
C ARG A 162 40.15 -18.71 -9.36
N CYS A 163 40.93 -19.76 -9.14
CA CYS A 163 42.36 -19.73 -9.44
C CYS A 163 42.59 -20.47 -10.77
N PRO A 164 43.15 -19.82 -11.81
CA PRO A 164 43.49 -20.48 -13.06
C PRO A 164 44.46 -21.63 -12.82
N ARG A 165 44.27 -22.77 -13.48
CA ARG A 165 45.20 -23.91 -13.37
C ARG A 165 46.57 -23.48 -13.92
N GLY A 166 47.57 -23.37 -13.05
CA GLY A 166 48.98 -23.14 -13.43
C GLY A 166 49.72 -22.04 -12.66
N ASP A 167 49.03 -21.13 -11.99
CA ASP A 167 49.67 -20.04 -11.23
C ASP A 167 49.60 -20.31 -9.71
N SER A 168 50.76 -20.51 -9.08
CA SER A 168 50.90 -20.74 -7.63
C SER A 168 50.89 -19.44 -6.81
N ALA A 169 50.72 -18.28 -7.44
CA ALA A 169 50.66 -16.99 -6.77
C ALA A 169 49.22 -16.64 -6.32
N LYS A 170 48.96 -16.71 -5.01
CA LYS A 170 47.68 -16.32 -4.38
C LYS A 170 47.23 -14.87 -4.66
N SER A 171 48.07 -14.02 -5.25
CA SER A 171 47.83 -12.58 -5.47
C SER A 171 47.08 -12.22 -6.76
N LYS A 172 46.71 -13.19 -7.62
CA LYS A 172 46.03 -12.94 -8.92
C LYS A 172 44.81 -13.84 -9.19
N CYS A 173 44.12 -14.35 -8.17
CA CYS A 173 42.91 -15.15 -8.41
C CYS A 173 41.69 -14.23 -8.68
N PRO A 174 41.03 -14.29 -9.86
CA PRO A 174 39.78 -13.57 -10.09
C PRO A 174 38.68 -14.01 -9.13
N PHE A 175 37.99 -13.02 -8.55
CA PHE A 175 36.77 -13.21 -7.77
C PHE A 175 35.58 -13.12 -8.71
N LYS A 176 34.74 -14.15 -8.72
CA LYS A 176 33.48 -14.15 -9.45
C LYS A 176 32.34 -13.88 -8.47
N LEU A 177 31.69 -12.74 -8.64
CA LEU A 177 30.43 -12.42 -7.97
C LEU A 177 29.28 -12.88 -8.86
N VAL A 178 28.53 -13.88 -8.40
CA VAL A 178 27.27 -14.29 -9.01
C VAL A 178 26.19 -13.46 -8.35
N THR A 179 25.59 -12.54 -9.09
CA THR A 179 24.47 -11.76 -8.59
C THR A 179 23.18 -12.55 -8.74
N GLY A 180 22.33 -12.54 -7.71
CA GLY A 180 21.09 -13.32 -7.68
C GLY A 180 20.01 -12.70 -8.57
N HIS A 181 19.77 -13.34 -9.71
CA HIS A 181 18.42 -13.64 -10.13
C HIS A 181 18.39 -15.16 -10.33
N SER A 182 17.46 -15.85 -9.68
CA SER A 182 16.88 -17.00 -10.34
C SER A 182 16.41 -16.46 -11.69
N PHE A 183 16.87 -17.07 -12.79
CA PHE A 183 16.11 -16.99 -14.02
C PHE A 183 14.78 -17.71 -13.74
N SER A 184 13.85 -17.07 -13.01
CA SER A 184 12.46 -17.19 -13.40
C SER A 184 12.43 -16.70 -14.86
N GLN A 185 11.56 -17.26 -15.68
CA GLN A 185 11.45 -16.96 -17.12
C GLN A 185 11.21 -15.47 -17.47
N GLN A 186 11.35 -14.54 -16.52
CA GLN A 186 10.95 -13.14 -16.57
C GLN A 186 12.08 -12.13 -16.87
N SER A 187 13.34 -12.55 -17.02
CA SER A 187 14.44 -11.60 -17.29
C SER A 187 14.99 -11.72 -18.71
N VAL A 188 14.22 -11.22 -19.69
CA VAL A 188 14.79 -10.86 -20.99
C VAL A 188 15.45 -9.49 -20.84
N LEU A 189 16.76 -9.46 -20.62
CA LEU A 189 17.55 -8.26 -20.92
C LEU A 189 17.48 -8.04 -22.43
N VAL A 190 16.64 -7.11 -22.86
CA VAL A 190 16.65 -6.59 -24.23
C VAL A 190 17.57 -5.36 -24.24
N PRO A 191 18.81 -5.44 -24.75
CA PRO A 191 19.44 -4.24 -25.30
C PRO A 191 18.55 -3.75 -26.43
N ILE A 192 18.41 -2.44 -26.57
CA ILE A 192 17.66 -1.77 -27.63
C ILE A 192 18.23 -2.15 -29.01
N VAL A 193 18.00 -3.36 -29.55
CA VAL A 193 18.24 -3.75 -30.95
C VAL A 193 17.50 -5.06 -31.33
N GLY A 194 16.61 -4.99 -32.34
CA GLY A 194 16.43 -6.02 -33.39
C GLY A 194 15.33 -7.10 -33.24
N PRO A 195 14.52 -7.37 -34.29
CA PRO A 195 13.40 -8.33 -34.30
C PRO A 195 13.79 -9.82 -34.14
N THR A 196 15.07 -10.15 -34.24
CA THR A 196 15.55 -11.54 -34.33
C THR A 196 15.53 -12.30 -32.99
N ARG A 197 15.55 -11.60 -31.83
CA ARG A 197 15.58 -12.25 -30.51
C ARG A 197 14.22 -12.53 -29.88
N VAL A 198 13.17 -11.80 -30.26
CA VAL A 198 11.78 -12.13 -29.88
C VAL A 198 11.40 -13.52 -30.39
N ARG A 199 11.87 -13.86 -31.61
CA ARG A 199 11.66 -15.15 -32.26
C ARG A 199 12.17 -16.34 -31.44
N LEU A 200 13.35 -16.23 -30.82
CA LEU A 200 13.96 -17.30 -30.02
C LEU A 200 13.18 -17.64 -28.74
N ILE A 201 12.61 -16.63 -28.07
CA ILE A 201 11.78 -16.83 -26.87
C ILE A 201 10.42 -17.41 -27.26
N THR A 202 9.85 -16.96 -28.38
CA THR A 202 8.61 -17.54 -28.93
C THR A 202 8.83 -18.99 -29.36
N GLU A 203 9.97 -19.32 -29.95
CA GLU A 203 10.34 -20.69 -30.32
C GLU A 203 10.58 -21.60 -29.10
N GLU A 204 11.25 -21.11 -28.04
CA GLU A 204 11.39 -21.86 -26.77
C GLU A 204 10.05 -22.08 -26.05
N TYR A 205 9.15 -21.09 -26.11
CA TYR A 205 7.80 -21.21 -25.56
C TYR A 205 6.94 -22.19 -26.36
N GLN A 206 7.03 -22.16 -27.69
CA GLN A 206 6.33 -23.10 -28.59
C GLN A 206 6.88 -24.52 -28.52
N ASN A 207 8.17 -24.69 -28.22
CA ASN A 207 8.80 -26.01 -28.03
C ASN A 207 8.44 -26.66 -26.69
N ASN A 208 8.05 -25.88 -25.67
CA ASN A 208 7.56 -26.37 -24.38
C ASN A 208 6.04 -26.65 -24.39
N LYS A 209 5.60 -27.63 -25.20
CA LYS A 209 4.19 -28.08 -25.32
C LYS A 209 3.55 -28.71 -24.06
N ARG A 210 4.18 -28.59 -22.88
CA ARG A 210 3.75 -29.24 -21.61
C ARG A 210 3.46 -28.27 -20.45
N LEU A 211 3.44 -26.95 -20.69
CA LEU A 211 3.09 -26.02 -19.61
C LEU A 211 1.56 -25.91 -19.51
N ARG A 212 1.01 -26.33 -18.37
CA ARG A 212 -0.40 -26.05 -18.02
C ARG A 212 -0.61 -24.54 -17.95
N SER A 213 -1.80 -24.05 -18.29
CA SER A 213 -2.04 -22.60 -18.26
C SER A 213 -2.11 -22.12 -16.81
N PRO A 214 -1.33 -21.09 -16.41
CA PRO A 214 -1.46 -20.49 -15.09
C PRO A 214 -2.72 -19.59 -14.97
N ALA A 215 -3.46 -19.37 -16.06
CA ALA A 215 -4.62 -18.49 -16.07
C ALA A 215 -5.78 -19.07 -15.24
N ILE A 216 -6.40 -18.20 -14.46
CA ILE A 216 -7.60 -18.48 -13.65
C ILE A 216 -8.83 -18.00 -14.42
N SER A 217 -9.94 -18.73 -14.29
CA SER A 217 -11.23 -18.24 -14.78
C SER A 217 -11.69 -17.03 -13.96
N LEU A 218 -11.78 -15.87 -14.59
CA LEU A 218 -12.11 -14.62 -13.91
C LEU A 218 -13.60 -14.49 -13.55
N ASP A 219 -13.86 -13.81 -12.43
CA ASP A 219 -15.20 -13.40 -12.01
C ASP A 219 -15.80 -12.32 -12.93
N SER A 220 -17.13 -12.26 -12.96
CA SER A 220 -17.85 -11.18 -13.66
C SER A 220 -17.42 -9.81 -13.12
N GLY A 221 -16.96 -8.94 -14.03
CA GLY A 221 -16.43 -7.61 -13.71
C GLY A 221 -14.92 -7.56 -13.46
N LEU A 222 -14.20 -8.68 -13.56
CA LEU A 222 -12.73 -8.72 -13.58
C LEU A 222 -12.19 -8.86 -15.00
N VAL A 223 -10.97 -8.39 -15.22
CA VAL A 223 -10.30 -8.43 -16.52
C VAL A 223 -8.80 -8.62 -16.35
N TYR A 224 -8.19 -9.29 -17.32
CA TYR A 224 -6.75 -9.44 -17.41
C TYR A 224 -6.11 -8.19 -18.05
N VAL A 225 -5.19 -7.55 -17.33
CA VAL A 225 -4.52 -6.33 -17.78
C VAL A 225 -3.02 -6.57 -17.89
N ARG A 226 -2.44 -6.24 -19.04
CA ARG A 226 -0.98 -6.27 -19.24
C ARG A 226 -0.36 -5.00 -18.67
N ARG A 227 0.79 -5.13 -18.01
CA ARG A 227 1.51 -4.01 -17.38
C ARG A 227 2.95 -3.93 -17.89
N VAL A 228 3.44 -2.72 -18.07
CA VAL A 228 4.86 -2.44 -18.31
C VAL A 228 5.37 -1.47 -17.24
N GLN A 229 6.46 -1.84 -16.58
CA GLN A 229 7.16 -0.97 -15.63
C GLN A 229 8.42 -0.43 -16.30
N ILE A 230 8.58 0.88 -16.30
CA ILE A 230 9.69 1.57 -16.96
C ILE A 230 10.53 2.25 -15.89
N THR A 231 11.80 1.90 -15.86
CA THR A 231 12.82 2.53 -15.02
C THR A 231 13.71 3.44 -15.86
N PRO A 232 14.61 4.24 -15.24
CA PRO A 232 15.56 5.05 -16.00
C PRO A 232 16.34 4.26 -17.05
N THR A 233 16.69 3.00 -16.78
CA THR A 233 17.54 2.18 -17.63
C THR A 233 16.89 0.89 -18.17
N LYS A 234 15.74 0.47 -17.65
CA LYS A 234 15.10 -0.83 -18.01
C LYS A 234 13.62 -0.69 -18.32
N VAL A 235 13.09 -1.72 -18.98
CA VAL A 235 11.66 -1.93 -19.23
C VAL A 235 11.33 -3.35 -18.81
N PHE A 236 10.37 -3.50 -17.91
CA PHE A 236 9.89 -4.78 -17.40
C PHE A 236 8.49 -5.05 -17.95
N PHE A 237 8.29 -6.23 -18.52
CA PHE A 237 6.99 -6.68 -19.01
C PHE A 237 6.35 -7.59 -17.96
N CYS A 238 5.16 -7.20 -17.49
CA CYS A 238 4.45 -7.81 -16.38
C CYS A 238 3.03 -8.23 -16.79
N GLY A 239 2.47 -9.17 -16.04
CA GLY A 239 1.11 -9.67 -16.22
C GLY A 239 0.95 -10.72 -17.33
N PRO A 240 -0.30 -10.99 -17.76
CA PRO A 240 -1.50 -10.26 -17.39
C PRO A 240 -1.92 -10.43 -15.92
N GLU A 241 -2.32 -9.33 -15.28
CA GLU A 241 -2.76 -9.27 -13.88
C GLU A 241 -4.29 -9.20 -13.79
N VAL A 242 -4.85 -9.70 -12.69
CA VAL A 242 -6.31 -9.67 -12.46
C VAL A 242 -6.70 -8.30 -11.90
N ASN A 243 -7.45 -7.51 -12.64
CA ASN A 243 -7.93 -6.21 -12.17
C ASN A 243 -9.45 -6.12 -12.21
N VAL A 244 -10.02 -5.30 -11.32
CA VAL A 244 -11.42 -4.87 -11.47
C VAL A 244 -11.53 -4.08 -12.76
N SER A 245 -12.51 -4.44 -13.59
CA SER A 245 -12.76 -3.73 -14.83
C SER A 245 -13.24 -2.30 -14.56
N ASN A 246 -13.05 -1.45 -15.55
CA ASN A 246 -13.64 -0.11 -15.57
C ASN A 246 -14.56 0.04 -16.78
N ARG A 247 -15.23 1.20 -16.89
CA ARG A 247 -16.21 1.50 -17.94
C ARG A 247 -15.64 1.34 -19.35
N VAL A 248 -14.40 1.79 -19.54
CA VAL A 248 -13.72 1.78 -20.85
C VAL A 248 -13.40 0.35 -21.27
N LEU A 249 -12.75 -0.41 -20.37
CA LEU A 249 -12.37 -1.81 -20.64
C LEU A 249 -13.60 -2.71 -20.87
N ARG A 250 -14.72 -2.44 -20.17
CA ARG A 250 -15.99 -3.15 -20.40
C ARG A 250 -16.58 -2.85 -21.78
N HIS A 251 -16.53 -1.61 -22.23
CA HIS A 251 -17.11 -1.22 -23.52
C HIS A 251 -16.27 -1.73 -24.69
N TYR A 252 -14.94 -1.68 -24.56
CA TYR A 252 -13.99 -2.12 -25.58
C TYR A 252 -13.37 -3.48 -25.24
N ALA A 253 -14.16 -4.42 -24.73
CA ALA A 253 -13.69 -5.73 -24.27
C ALA A 253 -13.00 -6.55 -25.39
N ASP A 254 -13.47 -6.43 -26.62
CA ASP A 254 -12.89 -7.10 -27.80
C ASP A 254 -11.46 -6.59 -28.11
N TYR A 255 -11.10 -5.41 -27.62
CA TYR A 255 -9.79 -4.78 -27.79
C TYR A 255 -8.93 -4.87 -26.53
N ILE A 256 -9.22 -5.79 -25.60
CA ILE A 256 -8.54 -5.82 -24.29
C ILE A 256 -7.01 -5.97 -24.40
N ASP A 257 -6.54 -6.77 -25.37
CA ASP A 257 -5.11 -6.96 -25.67
C ASP A 257 -4.43 -5.74 -26.32
N ASN A 258 -5.18 -4.68 -26.60
CA ASN A 258 -4.68 -3.40 -27.08
C ASN A 258 -4.57 -2.36 -25.97
N PHE A 259 -5.06 -2.65 -24.76
CA PHE A 259 -4.83 -1.81 -23.58
C PHE A 259 -3.55 -2.22 -22.86
N LEU A 260 -2.76 -1.22 -22.45
CA LEU A 260 -1.53 -1.40 -21.70
C LEU A 260 -1.47 -0.45 -20.52
N ARG A 261 -1.19 -0.97 -19.32
CA ARG A 261 -0.90 -0.16 -18.14
C ARG A 261 0.60 0.10 -18.06
N VAL A 262 1.03 1.36 -18.09
CA VAL A 262 2.45 1.73 -17.99
C VAL A 262 2.71 2.42 -16.65
N SER A 263 3.76 2.02 -15.93
CA SER A 263 4.20 2.63 -14.66
C SER A 263 5.63 3.13 -14.79
N PHE A 264 5.94 4.31 -14.26
CA PHE A 264 7.29 4.88 -14.22
C PHE A 264 7.85 4.83 -12.79
N LEU A 265 8.96 4.11 -12.62
CA LEU A 265 9.56 3.78 -11.32
C LEU A 265 11.07 4.02 -11.34
N ASP A 266 11.73 3.97 -10.19
CA ASP A 266 13.19 3.98 -10.10
C ASP A 266 13.79 2.57 -10.35
N GLU A 267 15.12 2.43 -10.25
CA GLU A 267 15.78 1.14 -10.46
C GLU A 267 15.53 0.10 -9.37
N GLU A 268 15.03 0.52 -8.21
CA GLU A 268 14.60 -0.36 -7.11
C GLU A 268 13.10 -0.71 -7.21
N LEU A 269 12.43 -0.28 -8.30
CA LEU A 269 11.00 -0.44 -8.55
C LEU A 269 10.12 0.30 -7.53
N VAL A 270 10.65 1.37 -6.94
CA VAL A 270 9.90 2.31 -6.09
C VAL A 270 9.62 3.61 -6.84
N LYS A 271 8.84 4.50 -6.22
CA LYS A 271 8.43 5.76 -6.83
C LYS A 271 9.62 6.70 -7.06
N LEU A 272 9.70 7.28 -8.26
CA LEU A 272 10.71 8.27 -8.64
C LEU A 272 10.64 9.51 -7.73
N TYR A 273 11.80 10.01 -7.33
CA TYR A 273 11.90 11.21 -6.51
C TYR A 273 12.10 12.46 -7.37
N SER A 274 11.47 13.56 -6.94
CA SER A 274 11.63 14.90 -7.51
C SER A 274 13.09 15.28 -7.84
N THR A 275 14.04 14.94 -6.96
CA THR A 275 15.47 15.24 -7.13
C THR A 275 16.14 14.50 -8.29
N GLU A 276 15.56 13.37 -8.72
CA GLU A 276 16.06 12.54 -9.83
C GLU A 276 15.56 13.07 -11.18
N LEU A 277 14.38 13.69 -11.19
CA LEU A 277 13.75 14.26 -12.37
C LEU A 277 14.13 15.73 -12.58
N SER A 278 14.33 16.48 -11.50
CA SER A 278 14.69 17.89 -11.53
C SER A 278 15.58 18.29 -10.34
N PRO A 279 16.92 18.11 -10.42
CA PRO A 279 17.85 18.52 -9.38
C PRO A 279 17.85 20.05 -9.17
N ARG A 280 18.16 20.46 -7.94
CA ARG A 280 18.12 21.88 -7.52
C ARG A 280 19.24 22.74 -8.09
N VAL A 281 20.33 22.12 -8.51
CA VAL A 281 21.48 22.80 -9.13
C VAL A 281 21.63 22.17 -10.51
N GLY A 282 21.12 22.87 -11.54
CA GLY A 282 21.26 22.43 -12.91
C GLY A 282 22.70 22.60 -13.38
N LEU A 283 23.29 21.55 -13.93
CA LEU A 283 24.47 21.68 -14.78
C LEU A 283 23.98 22.34 -16.08
N ASN A 284 24.44 23.56 -16.37
CA ASN A 284 24.13 24.34 -17.59
C ASN A 284 22.76 25.03 -17.67
N GLY A 285 22.08 25.27 -16.54
CA GLY A 285 20.82 26.05 -16.53
C GLY A 285 19.56 25.27 -16.94
N GLU A 286 19.68 24.02 -17.39
CA GLU A 286 18.54 23.11 -17.52
C GLU A 286 18.29 22.38 -16.19
N SER A 287 17.08 22.54 -15.64
CA SER A 287 16.68 21.88 -14.39
C SER A 287 16.23 20.44 -14.60
N LYS A 288 15.71 20.08 -15.78
CA LYS A 288 15.09 18.76 -16.06
C LYS A 288 16.13 17.72 -16.51
N THR A 289 16.09 16.50 -15.95
CA THR A 289 17.06 15.45 -16.26
C THR A 289 16.73 14.64 -17.51
N GLY A 290 17.68 13.80 -17.96
CA GLY A 290 17.43 12.82 -19.03
C GLY A 290 16.31 11.82 -18.68
N ILE A 291 16.07 11.54 -17.41
CA ILE A 291 14.99 10.68 -16.94
C ILE A 291 13.64 11.35 -17.21
N TYR A 292 13.50 12.63 -16.86
CA TYR A 292 12.30 13.41 -17.18
C TYR A 292 12.02 13.40 -18.69
N ARG A 293 13.04 13.67 -19.52
CA ARG A 293 12.88 13.68 -20.99
C ARG A 293 12.48 12.30 -21.52
N ARG A 294 13.01 11.22 -20.94
CA ARG A 294 12.64 9.84 -21.29
C ARG A 294 11.16 9.56 -21.01
N ILE A 295 10.66 9.92 -19.82
CA ILE A 295 9.23 9.76 -19.47
C ILE A 295 8.37 10.51 -20.48
N LEU A 296 8.69 11.78 -20.75
CA LEU A 296 7.91 12.61 -21.66
C LEU A 296 7.96 12.08 -23.10
N SER A 297 9.11 11.58 -23.58
CA SER A 297 9.21 10.97 -24.91
C SER A 297 8.35 9.72 -25.03
N ILE A 298 8.27 8.89 -23.99
CA ILE A 298 7.44 7.68 -24.02
C ILE A 298 5.96 8.04 -24.04
N LEU A 299 5.55 9.08 -23.30
CA LEU A 299 4.18 9.57 -23.32
C LEU A 299 3.79 10.10 -24.72
N ARG A 300 4.63 10.94 -25.32
CA ARG A 300 4.40 11.57 -26.63
C ARG A 300 4.50 10.59 -27.80
N ASP A 301 5.57 9.81 -27.85
CA ASP A 301 5.91 8.98 -29.01
C ASP A 301 5.27 7.57 -28.91
N GLY A 302 4.90 7.16 -27.70
CA GLY A 302 4.36 5.83 -27.40
C GLY A 302 5.43 4.75 -27.18
N ILE A 303 4.99 3.50 -27.01
CA ILE A 303 5.85 2.32 -26.85
C ILE A 303 5.49 1.24 -27.88
N VAL A 304 6.51 0.71 -28.57
CA VAL A 304 6.34 -0.38 -29.56
C VAL A 304 6.66 -1.72 -28.90
N ILE A 305 5.71 -2.66 -28.94
CA ILE A 305 5.86 -4.03 -28.42
C ILE A 305 5.35 -5.00 -29.49
N GLY A 306 6.26 -5.78 -30.05
CA GLY A 306 5.92 -6.65 -31.18
C GLY A 306 5.49 -5.83 -32.40
N ASP A 307 4.29 -6.12 -32.89
CA ASP A 307 3.62 -5.45 -34.01
C ASP A 307 2.72 -4.28 -33.58
N LYS A 308 2.56 -4.05 -32.28
CA LYS A 308 1.68 -3.02 -31.73
C LYS A 308 2.47 -1.79 -31.27
N LYS A 309 1.98 -0.60 -31.63
CA LYS A 309 2.41 0.69 -31.08
C LYS A 309 1.35 1.21 -30.11
N PHE A 310 1.68 1.32 -28.84
CA PHE A 310 0.80 1.80 -27.78
C PHE A 310 1.02 3.29 -27.54
N GLU A 311 -0.04 4.07 -27.67
CA GLU A 311 -0.04 5.54 -27.56
C GLU A 311 -0.78 5.98 -26.29
N PHE A 312 -0.43 7.16 -25.76
CA PHE A 312 -1.05 7.69 -24.55
C PHE A 312 -2.57 7.78 -24.67
N LEU A 313 -3.27 7.23 -23.67
CA LEU A 313 -4.73 7.26 -23.59
C LEU A 313 -5.22 8.26 -22.55
N ALA A 314 -5.03 7.93 -21.26
CA ALA A 314 -5.42 8.75 -20.10
C ALA A 314 -4.91 8.11 -18.79
N PHE A 315 -5.06 8.81 -17.67
CA PHE A 315 -4.80 8.29 -16.32
C PHE A 315 -5.86 8.78 -15.34
N SER A 316 -6.20 7.95 -14.34
CA SER A 316 -7.04 8.35 -13.20
C SER A 316 -6.21 9.06 -12.11
N SER A 317 -6.88 9.65 -11.10
CA SER A 317 -6.19 10.30 -9.98
C SER A 317 -5.39 9.33 -9.11
N SER A 318 -5.76 8.04 -9.00
CA SER A 318 -4.94 7.05 -8.32
C SER A 318 -3.71 6.73 -9.16
N GLN A 319 -3.92 6.48 -10.45
CA GLN A 319 -2.83 6.17 -11.38
C GLN A 319 -1.78 7.27 -11.45
N LEU A 320 -2.19 8.54 -11.46
CA LEU A 320 -1.29 9.69 -11.39
C LEU A 320 -0.41 9.67 -10.13
N LYS A 321 -0.98 9.35 -8.97
CA LYS A 321 -0.22 9.22 -7.70
C LYS A 321 0.78 8.08 -7.76
N ASP A 322 0.44 7.01 -8.47
CA ASP A 322 1.28 5.81 -8.65
C ASP A 322 2.25 5.96 -9.84
N SER A 323 2.32 7.14 -10.46
CA SER A 323 3.13 7.40 -11.65
C SER A 323 2.82 6.41 -12.78
N SER A 324 1.54 6.11 -12.99
CA SER A 324 1.04 5.17 -13.99
C SER A 324 -0.01 5.77 -14.92
N THR A 325 -0.13 5.21 -16.12
CA THR A 325 -1.06 5.66 -17.17
C THR A 325 -1.58 4.50 -18.00
N TRP A 326 -2.70 4.70 -18.68
CA TRP A 326 -3.18 3.82 -19.73
C TRP A 326 -2.63 4.25 -21.08
N MET A 327 -2.23 3.26 -21.87
CA MET A 327 -1.92 3.39 -23.28
C MET A 327 -2.78 2.43 -24.10
N PHE A 328 -3.00 2.78 -25.37
CA PHE A 328 -3.80 1.99 -26.30
C PHE A 328 -3.07 1.79 -27.62
N ALA A 329 -3.08 0.55 -28.12
CA ALA A 329 -2.58 0.23 -29.45
C ALA A 329 -3.68 0.40 -30.49
N SER A 330 -3.53 1.41 -31.35
CA SER A 330 -4.50 1.70 -32.40
C SER A 330 -4.68 0.52 -33.36
N THR A 331 -5.93 0.23 -33.70
CA THR A 331 -6.33 -0.63 -34.81
C THR A 331 -6.73 0.26 -35.99
N GLY A 332 -6.84 -0.31 -37.20
CA GLY A 332 -7.34 0.46 -38.35
C GLY A 332 -8.75 1.07 -38.14
N GLU A 333 -9.49 0.57 -37.15
CA GLU A 333 -10.86 0.97 -36.83
C GLU A 333 -10.97 1.86 -35.58
N LEU A 334 -10.06 1.71 -34.61
CA LEU A 334 -10.14 2.36 -33.29
C LEU A 334 -8.76 2.89 -32.86
N ASN A 335 -8.72 4.13 -32.38
CA ASN A 335 -7.50 4.74 -31.84
C ASN A 335 -7.78 5.41 -30.48
N ALA A 336 -6.71 5.85 -29.81
CA ALA A 336 -6.82 6.48 -28.50
C ALA A 336 -7.69 7.75 -28.49
N ALA A 337 -7.67 8.54 -29.57
CA ALA A 337 -8.48 9.76 -29.69
C ALA A 337 -9.99 9.44 -29.78
N ALA A 338 -10.37 8.43 -30.56
CA ALA A 338 -11.75 7.97 -30.66
C ALA A 338 -12.28 7.47 -29.30
N ILE A 339 -11.45 6.74 -28.54
CA ILE A 339 -11.79 6.31 -27.19
C ILE A 339 -11.99 7.51 -26.26
N ARG A 340 -11.13 8.53 -26.31
CA ARG A 340 -11.29 9.77 -25.52
C ARG A 340 -12.57 10.53 -25.87
N ASN A 341 -12.88 10.67 -27.16
CA ASN A 341 -14.11 11.34 -27.62
C ASN A 341 -15.38 10.60 -27.17
N TRP A 342 -15.32 9.27 -27.06
CA TRP A 342 -16.43 8.48 -26.54
C TRP A 342 -16.69 8.69 -25.04
N MET A 343 -15.67 9.09 -24.25
CA MET A 343 -15.81 9.22 -22.79
C MET A 343 -16.72 10.38 -22.37
N GLY A 344 -16.80 11.44 -23.19
CA GLY A 344 -17.60 12.63 -22.90
C GLY A 344 -17.05 13.87 -23.61
N ASP A 345 -17.75 14.99 -23.41
CA ASP A 345 -17.32 16.30 -23.88
C ASP A 345 -16.64 17.08 -22.76
N PHE A 346 -15.34 17.34 -22.97
CA PHE A 346 -14.46 18.04 -22.03
C PHE A 346 -14.05 19.43 -22.52
N SER A 347 -14.55 19.90 -23.67
CA SER A 347 -14.16 21.15 -24.33
C SER A 347 -14.34 22.40 -23.45
N SER A 348 -15.32 22.36 -22.54
CA SER A 348 -15.58 23.44 -21.58
C SER A 348 -14.51 23.57 -20.48
N ILE A 349 -13.63 22.58 -20.30
CA ILE A 349 -12.65 22.54 -19.21
C ILE A 349 -11.32 23.15 -19.67
N LYS A 350 -11.07 24.39 -19.24
CA LYS A 350 -9.88 25.18 -19.58
C LYS A 350 -8.71 25.07 -18.58
N ASN A 351 -8.69 24.05 -17.74
CA ASN A 351 -7.58 23.78 -16.82
C ASN A 351 -7.05 22.38 -17.09
N VAL A 352 -5.76 22.25 -17.40
CA VAL A 352 -5.14 20.99 -17.83
C VAL A 352 -5.27 19.89 -16.76
N ALA A 353 -5.03 20.22 -15.49
CA ALA A 353 -5.12 19.26 -14.39
C ALA A 353 -6.56 18.74 -14.20
N LYS A 354 -7.53 19.66 -14.20
CA LYS A 354 -8.96 19.35 -14.10
C LYS A 354 -9.42 18.54 -15.32
N TYR A 355 -8.98 18.91 -16.52
CA TYR A 355 -9.27 18.19 -17.76
C TYR A 355 -8.77 16.75 -17.66
N ALA A 356 -7.50 16.55 -17.31
CA ALA A 356 -6.90 15.22 -17.14
C ALA A 356 -7.64 14.40 -16.07
N ALA A 357 -8.00 15.01 -14.93
CA ALA A 357 -8.74 14.35 -13.87
C ALA A 357 -10.16 13.92 -14.31
N ARG A 358 -10.84 14.67 -15.18
CA ARG A 358 -12.15 14.30 -15.72
C ARG A 358 -12.05 13.25 -16.83
N LEU A 359 -11.05 13.35 -17.70
CA LEU A 359 -10.76 12.33 -18.70
C LEU A 359 -10.49 10.97 -18.05
N GLY A 360 -9.71 10.95 -16.97
CA GLY A 360 -9.38 9.76 -16.18
C GLY A 360 -10.54 9.12 -15.40
N GLN A 361 -11.68 9.80 -15.28
CA GLN A 361 -12.77 9.40 -14.39
C GLN A 361 -13.41 8.07 -14.80
N SER A 362 -13.36 7.73 -16.09
CA SER A 362 -13.89 6.48 -16.67
C SER A 362 -12.98 5.26 -16.45
N PHE A 363 -11.73 5.47 -16.03
CA PHE A 363 -10.77 4.40 -15.74
C PHE A 363 -10.78 3.93 -14.28
N GLY A 364 -11.61 4.54 -13.42
CA GLY A 364 -11.82 4.07 -12.06
C GLY A 364 -12.47 2.69 -12.03
N SER A 365 -11.91 1.80 -11.19
CA SER A 365 -12.50 0.49 -10.88
C SER A 365 -13.96 0.66 -10.48
N SER A 366 -14.86 -0.08 -11.12
CA SER A 366 -16.30 0.09 -10.93
C SER A 366 -17.08 -1.14 -11.34
N LYS A 367 -18.26 -1.34 -10.74
CA LYS A 367 -19.22 -2.37 -11.15
C LYS A 367 -20.36 -1.75 -11.94
N GLU A 368 -20.56 -2.21 -13.17
CA GLU A 368 -21.71 -1.81 -13.97
C GLU A 368 -23.00 -2.36 -13.35
N SER A 369 -24.00 -1.49 -13.22
CA SER A 369 -25.31 -1.85 -12.67
C SER A 369 -26.39 -1.88 -13.76
N LEU A 370 -27.19 -0.82 -13.87
CA LEU A 370 -28.33 -0.69 -14.77
C LEU A 370 -28.19 0.57 -15.65
N SER A 371 -28.90 0.59 -16.77
CA SER A 371 -29.03 1.80 -17.59
C SER A 371 -30.23 2.61 -17.12
N VAL A 372 -30.05 3.92 -16.97
CA VAL A 372 -31.09 4.86 -16.55
C VAL A 372 -31.22 5.93 -17.63
N PRO A 373 -32.25 5.89 -18.48
CA PRO A 373 -32.56 6.97 -19.42
C PRO A 373 -32.79 8.31 -18.72
N LEU A 374 -32.50 9.41 -19.43
CA LEU A 374 -32.62 10.77 -18.89
C LEU A 374 -34.04 11.13 -18.41
N HIS A 375 -35.08 10.57 -19.02
CA HIS A 375 -36.47 10.82 -18.61
C HIS A 375 -36.88 10.11 -17.31
N GLU A 376 -35.98 9.30 -16.72
CA GLU A 376 -36.14 8.69 -15.39
C GLU A 376 -35.22 9.34 -14.35
N VAL A 377 -34.50 10.41 -14.74
CA VAL A 377 -33.61 11.19 -13.89
C VAL A 377 -34.21 12.58 -13.65
N GLU A 378 -34.32 12.95 -12.38
CA GLU A 378 -34.72 14.29 -11.96
C GLU A 378 -33.48 15.16 -11.75
N GLN A 379 -33.49 16.38 -12.28
CA GLN A 379 -32.50 17.38 -11.93
C GLN A 379 -33.02 18.22 -10.76
N ILE A 380 -32.29 18.24 -9.65
CA ILE A 380 -32.63 18.99 -8.44
C ILE A 380 -31.56 20.06 -8.13
N SER A 381 -31.96 21.12 -7.43
CA SER A 381 -31.05 22.21 -7.07
C SER A 381 -30.09 21.81 -5.94
N ASP A 382 -28.91 22.44 -5.96
CA ASP A 382 -28.00 22.40 -4.81
C ASP A 382 -28.57 23.20 -3.63
N ILE A 383 -28.28 22.73 -2.42
CA ILE A 383 -28.61 23.42 -1.17
C ILE A 383 -27.39 24.23 -0.77
N ASP A 384 -27.47 25.54 -0.91
CA ASP A 384 -26.36 26.44 -0.63
C ASP A 384 -26.75 27.69 0.16
N ILE A 385 -25.76 28.27 0.83
CA ILE A 385 -25.88 29.57 1.50
C ILE A 385 -24.68 30.44 1.13
N ILE A 386 -24.87 31.76 1.10
CA ILE A 386 -23.78 32.73 0.95
C ILE A 386 -23.56 33.39 2.30
N ARG A 387 -22.32 33.35 2.80
CA ARG A 387 -21.93 33.98 4.06
C ARG A 387 -20.54 34.56 3.96
N ASP A 388 -20.39 35.81 4.40
CA ASP A 388 -19.13 36.55 4.39
C ASP A 388 -18.47 36.58 2.98
N GLY A 389 -19.29 36.60 1.93
CA GLY A 389 -18.85 36.54 0.53
C GLY A 389 -18.54 35.14 0.00
N THR A 390 -18.49 34.11 0.85
CA THR A 390 -18.22 32.72 0.45
C THR A 390 -19.52 31.94 0.27
N LYS A 391 -19.63 31.23 -0.86
CA LYS A 391 -20.74 30.31 -1.14
C LYS A 391 -20.41 28.92 -0.58
N TYR A 392 -21.22 28.42 0.33
CA TYR A 392 -21.12 27.06 0.87
C TYR A 392 -22.24 26.18 0.34
N VAL A 393 -21.89 25.04 -0.25
CA VAL A 393 -22.85 24.06 -0.77
C VAL A 393 -22.94 22.89 0.21
N PHE A 394 -24.08 22.72 0.87
CA PHE A 394 -24.33 21.63 1.83
C PHE A 394 -24.57 20.29 1.13
N SER A 395 -25.02 20.32 -0.11
CA SER A 395 -25.31 19.14 -0.92
C SER A 395 -24.22 18.80 -1.94
N ASP A 396 -22.98 19.27 -1.73
CA ASP A 396 -21.91 19.11 -2.72
C ASP A 396 -21.60 17.63 -2.96
N GLY A 397 -21.90 17.16 -4.16
CA GLY A 397 -21.59 15.80 -4.59
C GLY A 397 -22.61 14.74 -4.17
N ILE A 398 -23.77 15.10 -3.61
CA ILE A 398 -24.81 14.12 -3.23
C ILE A 398 -26.14 14.31 -3.96
N GLY A 399 -26.77 13.21 -4.36
CA GLY A 399 -28.11 13.13 -4.93
C GLY A 399 -28.96 12.07 -4.22
N LYS A 400 -30.06 11.66 -4.85
CA LYS A 400 -31.01 10.70 -4.30
C LYS A 400 -31.24 9.52 -5.24
N ILE A 401 -31.54 8.35 -4.66
CA ILE A 401 -31.97 7.15 -5.37
C ILE A 401 -33.27 6.63 -4.74
N SER A 402 -34.27 6.28 -5.54
CA SER A 402 -35.51 5.70 -4.98
C SER A 402 -35.27 4.31 -4.39
N ALA A 403 -36.06 3.94 -3.39
CA ALA A 403 -35.94 2.65 -2.71
C ALA A 403 -36.07 1.45 -3.67
N ASP A 404 -37.03 1.51 -4.61
CA ASP A 404 -37.24 0.46 -5.61
C ASP A 404 -36.02 0.32 -6.54
N PHE A 405 -35.45 1.44 -6.98
CA PHE A 405 -34.27 1.42 -7.83
C PHE A 405 -33.02 0.96 -7.08
N ALA A 406 -32.83 1.38 -5.82
CA ALA A 406 -31.75 0.89 -4.96
C ALA A 406 -31.80 -0.64 -4.79
N LYS A 407 -32.99 -1.23 -4.64
CA LYS A 407 -33.18 -2.70 -4.59
C LYS A 407 -32.76 -3.39 -5.90
N MET A 408 -33.16 -2.83 -7.04
CA MET A 408 -32.77 -3.35 -8.36
C MET A 408 -31.26 -3.27 -8.58
N VAL A 409 -30.63 -2.13 -8.27
CA VAL A 409 -29.17 -1.94 -8.35
C VAL A 409 -28.45 -2.93 -7.44
N SER A 410 -28.94 -3.12 -6.20
CA SER A 410 -28.31 -4.03 -5.24
C SER A 410 -28.33 -5.48 -5.73
N SER A 411 -29.46 -5.93 -6.25
CA SER A 411 -29.63 -7.28 -6.81
C SER A 411 -28.72 -7.49 -8.02
N LYS A 412 -28.65 -6.53 -8.94
CA LYS A 412 -27.76 -6.57 -10.12
C LYS A 412 -26.28 -6.58 -9.73
N CYS A 413 -25.93 -5.84 -8.68
CA CYS A 413 -24.59 -5.81 -8.11
C CYS A 413 -24.28 -7.00 -7.19
N GLY A 414 -25.21 -7.93 -6.97
CA GLY A 414 -25.00 -9.12 -6.14
C GLY A 414 -24.70 -8.77 -4.68
N TYR A 415 -25.36 -7.76 -4.13
CA TYR A 415 -25.32 -7.46 -2.70
C TYR A 415 -26.47 -8.20 -1.98
N ASP A 416 -26.17 -8.85 -0.86
CA ASP A 416 -27.15 -9.59 -0.04
C ASP A 416 -28.02 -8.68 0.85
N PHE A 417 -27.84 -7.37 0.73
CA PHE A 417 -28.59 -6.35 1.45
C PHE A 417 -28.78 -5.14 0.54
N ILE A 418 -29.67 -4.21 0.93
CA ILE A 418 -29.88 -2.95 0.22
C ILE A 418 -29.09 -1.85 0.96
N PRO A 419 -28.02 -1.30 0.37
CA PRO A 419 -27.31 -0.16 0.94
C PRO A 419 -28.18 1.10 0.98
N SER A 420 -27.96 1.92 2.00
CA SER A 420 -28.59 3.24 2.17
C SER A 420 -28.00 4.29 1.25
N ALA A 421 -26.75 4.13 0.81
CA ALA A 421 -26.06 5.06 -0.07
C ALA A 421 -25.11 4.35 -1.03
N PHE A 422 -24.96 4.92 -2.23
CA PHE A 422 -24.13 4.39 -3.31
C PHE A 422 -23.23 5.51 -3.84
N GLN A 423 -21.92 5.25 -3.92
CA GLN A 423 -21.02 6.11 -4.67
C GLN A 423 -21.09 5.72 -6.15
N ILE A 424 -21.37 6.70 -7.02
CA ILE A 424 -21.74 6.45 -8.40
C ILE A 424 -20.89 7.20 -9.42
N ARG A 425 -20.93 6.67 -10.66
CA ARG A 425 -20.61 7.38 -11.90
C ARG A 425 -21.75 7.16 -12.89
N TYR A 426 -22.31 8.25 -13.41
CA TYR A 426 -23.44 8.21 -14.35
C TYR A 426 -23.29 9.34 -15.35
N GLY A 427 -23.11 9.05 -16.64
CA GLY A 427 -22.72 10.09 -17.61
C GLY A 427 -21.50 10.87 -17.13
N GLY A 428 -21.61 12.21 -17.09
CA GLY A 428 -20.63 13.12 -16.50
C GLY A 428 -20.84 13.44 -15.01
N TYR A 429 -21.79 12.77 -14.34
CA TYR A 429 -22.06 12.92 -12.92
C TYR A 429 -21.13 12.04 -12.06
N LYS A 430 -20.57 12.64 -11.00
CA LYS A 430 -19.83 11.97 -9.93
C LYS A 430 -20.40 12.39 -8.59
N GLY A 431 -20.65 11.41 -7.71
CA GLY A 431 -21.06 11.69 -6.36
C GLY A 431 -21.58 10.47 -5.61
N VAL A 432 -22.30 10.72 -4.52
CA VAL A 432 -23.10 9.73 -3.79
C VAL A 432 -24.57 9.93 -4.13
N VAL A 433 -25.35 8.85 -4.17
CA VAL A 433 -26.82 8.92 -4.12
C VAL A 433 -27.31 8.19 -2.87
N ALA A 434 -28.07 8.89 -2.05
CA ALA A 434 -28.67 8.36 -0.83
C ALA A 434 -30.11 7.92 -1.07
N MET A 435 -30.55 6.88 -0.37
CA MET A 435 -31.90 6.35 -0.50
C MET A 435 -32.93 7.38 -0.06
N ASP A 436 -33.90 7.67 -0.94
CA ASP A 436 -35.09 8.45 -0.62
C ASP A 436 -36.32 7.53 -0.78
N PRO A 437 -36.92 7.06 0.33
CA PRO A 437 -38.10 6.21 0.29
C PRO A 437 -39.33 6.86 -0.35
N THR A 438 -39.33 8.19 -0.51
CA THR A 438 -40.47 8.96 -1.02
C THR A 438 -40.33 9.33 -2.50
N SER A 439 -39.17 9.10 -3.12
CA SER A 439 -38.91 9.48 -4.51
C SER A 439 -39.51 8.50 -5.50
N PHE A 440 -40.20 9.02 -6.53
CA PHE A 440 -40.66 8.26 -7.68
C PHE A 440 -39.62 8.16 -8.80
N TRP A 441 -38.63 9.06 -8.81
CA TRP A 441 -37.57 9.07 -9.81
C TRP A 441 -36.52 7.99 -9.50
N LYS A 442 -35.90 7.40 -10.52
CA LYS A 442 -34.82 6.43 -10.27
C LYS A 442 -33.61 7.12 -9.65
N LEU A 443 -33.26 8.30 -10.17
CA LEU A 443 -32.18 9.14 -9.64
C LEU A 443 -32.64 10.60 -9.60
N SER A 444 -32.28 11.32 -8.54
CA SER A 444 -32.37 12.78 -8.48
C SER A 444 -30.95 13.35 -8.31
N LEU A 445 -30.44 14.08 -9.30
CA LEU A 445 -29.05 14.53 -9.38
C LEU A 445 -28.93 16.05 -9.29
N ARG A 446 -27.84 16.54 -8.70
CA ARG A 446 -27.54 17.97 -8.50
C ARG A 446 -26.51 18.52 -9.47
N ASN A 447 -26.46 19.84 -9.63
CA ASN A 447 -25.49 20.51 -10.49
C ASN A 447 -24.05 20.32 -10.00
N SER A 448 -23.82 20.37 -8.68
CA SER A 448 -22.52 20.09 -8.07
C SER A 448 -21.95 18.73 -8.47
N MET A 449 -22.79 17.73 -8.75
CA MET A 449 -22.38 16.40 -9.18
C MET A 449 -21.94 16.35 -10.65
N LYS A 450 -22.45 17.24 -11.52
CA LYS A 450 -22.19 17.24 -12.96
C LYS A 450 -20.80 17.85 -13.24
N LYS A 451 -19.87 17.02 -13.74
CA LYS A 451 -18.47 17.42 -13.92
C LYS A 451 -18.09 17.71 -15.37
N PHE A 452 -18.82 17.13 -16.33
CA PHE A 452 -18.70 17.33 -17.78
C PHE A 452 -19.97 16.84 -18.48
N GLU A 453 -20.13 17.12 -19.78
CA GLU A 453 -21.30 16.69 -20.56
C GLU A 453 -21.09 15.28 -21.13
N SER A 454 -22.12 14.44 -21.09
CA SER A 454 -22.05 13.06 -21.62
C SER A 454 -23.44 12.50 -21.89
N ASN A 455 -23.59 11.78 -23.00
CA ASN A 455 -24.83 11.09 -23.38
C ASN A 455 -24.95 9.68 -22.79
N ASN A 456 -23.99 9.25 -21.96
CA ASN A 456 -23.95 7.89 -21.44
C ASN A 456 -24.96 7.71 -20.30
N THR A 457 -25.86 6.73 -20.44
CA THR A 457 -26.93 6.40 -19.50
C THR A 457 -26.61 5.22 -18.57
N LYS A 458 -25.39 4.68 -18.59
CA LYS A 458 -25.01 3.56 -17.72
C LYS A 458 -24.62 4.04 -16.33
N LEU A 459 -25.21 3.42 -15.30
CA LEU A 459 -24.87 3.64 -13.91
C LEU A 459 -23.79 2.65 -13.45
N ASP A 460 -22.67 3.19 -13.01
CA ASP A 460 -21.59 2.42 -12.38
C ASP A 460 -21.55 2.70 -10.88
N ILE A 461 -21.41 1.63 -10.09
CA ILE A 461 -21.27 1.67 -8.63
C ILE A 461 -19.80 1.47 -8.27
N LEU A 462 -19.26 2.38 -7.47
CA LEU A 462 -17.86 2.36 -7.00
C LEU A 462 -17.76 1.81 -5.58
N ALA A 463 -18.67 2.26 -4.71
CA ALA A 463 -18.74 1.86 -3.31
C ALA A 463 -20.18 1.98 -2.81
N VAL A 464 -20.46 1.33 -1.67
CA VAL A 464 -21.77 1.35 -1.03
C VAL A 464 -21.61 1.53 0.49
N SER A 465 -22.63 2.11 1.14
CA SER A 465 -22.72 2.13 2.60
C SER A 465 -22.78 0.71 3.15
N LYS A 466 -21.89 0.37 4.08
CA LYS A 466 -21.79 -0.94 4.71
C LYS A 466 -21.02 -0.83 6.02
N TYR A 467 -21.08 -1.87 6.85
CA TYR A 467 -20.18 -2.01 8.00
C TYR A 467 -18.71 -1.81 7.58
N GLN A 468 -18.04 -0.83 8.18
CA GLN A 468 -16.60 -0.66 8.09
C GLN A 468 -15.99 -0.46 9.48
N PRO A 469 -15.01 -1.29 9.87
CA PRO A 469 -14.38 -1.20 11.18
C PRO A 469 -13.64 0.12 11.36
N CYS A 470 -13.72 0.66 12.59
CA CYS A 470 -13.08 1.90 12.96
C CYS A 470 -11.70 1.65 13.55
N TYR A 471 -10.74 2.46 13.11
CA TYR A 471 -9.39 2.43 13.64
C TYR A 471 -8.89 3.86 13.87
N LEU A 472 -8.23 4.06 14.99
CA LEU A 472 -7.33 5.19 15.15
C LEU A 472 -6.12 5.01 14.22
N ASN A 473 -5.48 6.11 13.88
CA ASN A 473 -4.23 6.14 13.14
C ASN A 473 -3.35 7.26 13.71
N ARG A 474 -2.09 7.34 13.28
CA ARG A 474 -1.14 8.38 13.75
C ARG A 474 -1.70 9.80 13.68
N GLN A 475 -2.39 10.17 12.59
CA GLN A 475 -2.94 11.52 12.42
C GLN A 475 -4.04 11.80 13.45
N LEU A 476 -5.04 10.92 13.56
CA LEU A 476 -6.11 11.06 14.54
C LEU A 476 -5.58 11.06 15.98
N ILE A 477 -4.61 10.20 16.31
CA ILE A 477 -4.01 10.15 17.65
C ILE A 477 -3.27 11.46 17.95
N THR A 478 -2.51 12.00 16.99
CA THR A 478 -1.85 13.30 17.15
C THR A 478 -2.87 14.39 17.42
N LEU A 479 -3.97 14.46 16.67
CA LEU A 479 -5.00 15.49 16.86
C LEU A 479 -5.75 15.33 18.19
N LEU A 480 -6.23 14.13 18.51
CA LEU A 480 -6.93 13.86 19.77
C LEU A 480 -6.04 14.12 20.99
N SER A 481 -4.76 13.75 20.92
CA SER A 481 -3.77 14.06 21.98
C SER A 481 -3.45 15.57 22.05
N THR A 482 -3.57 16.30 20.94
CA THR A 482 -3.46 17.77 20.92
C THR A 482 -4.68 18.44 21.56
N LEU A 483 -5.88 17.87 21.36
CA LEU A 483 -7.15 18.37 21.90
C LEU A 483 -7.41 17.93 23.36
N GLY A 484 -6.44 17.28 24.00
CA GLY A 484 -6.46 16.99 25.44
C GLY A 484 -6.82 15.57 25.85
N ILE A 485 -6.93 14.61 24.92
CA ILE A 485 -7.03 13.19 25.31
C ILE A 485 -5.70 12.72 25.88
N GLU A 486 -5.76 12.13 27.08
CA GLU A 486 -4.57 11.67 27.80
C GLU A 486 -3.95 10.40 27.16
N ASP A 487 -2.61 10.32 27.17
CA ASP A 487 -1.84 9.20 26.63
C ASP A 487 -2.31 7.83 27.15
N ARG A 488 -2.64 7.73 28.44
CA ARG A 488 -3.10 6.49 29.10
C ARG A 488 -4.33 5.86 28.43
N ILE A 489 -5.18 6.68 27.81
CA ILE A 489 -6.37 6.20 27.12
C ILE A 489 -5.94 5.41 25.89
N PHE A 490 -5.07 5.97 25.05
CA PHE A 490 -4.56 5.29 23.86
C PHE A 490 -3.78 4.03 24.20
N GLU A 491 -2.93 4.09 25.23
CA GLU A 491 -2.19 2.91 25.73
C GLU A 491 -3.16 1.81 26.17
N THR A 492 -4.25 2.16 26.87
CA THR A 492 -5.27 1.19 27.28
C THR A 492 -5.98 0.57 26.09
N LYS A 493 -6.37 1.37 25.08
CA LYS A 493 -7.02 0.84 23.86
C LYS A 493 -6.08 -0.07 23.07
N GLN A 494 -4.79 0.28 22.97
CA GLN A 494 -3.79 -0.59 22.32
C GLN A 494 -3.60 -1.90 23.09
N LYS A 495 -3.45 -1.86 24.42
CA LYS A 495 -3.36 -3.06 25.26
C LYS A 495 -4.56 -3.98 25.07
N GLN A 496 -5.77 -3.42 25.07
CA GLN A 496 -6.99 -4.18 24.80
C GLN A 496 -6.97 -4.83 23.40
N ALA A 497 -6.50 -4.11 22.38
CA ALA A 497 -6.36 -4.66 21.04
C ALA A 497 -5.33 -5.80 21.00
N VAL A 498 -4.16 -5.66 21.63
CA VAL A 498 -3.14 -6.72 21.69
C VAL A 498 -3.66 -7.95 22.45
N CYS A 499 -4.29 -7.75 23.62
CA CYS A 499 -4.90 -8.84 24.38
C CYS A 499 -5.96 -9.60 23.58
N LEU A 500 -6.81 -8.90 22.83
CA LEU A 500 -7.78 -9.53 21.94
C LEU A 500 -7.07 -10.36 20.86
N LEU A 501 -6.04 -9.79 20.22
CA LEU A 501 -5.25 -10.45 19.18
C LEU A 501 -4.49 -11.69 19.69
N ASP A 502 -4.08 -11.71 20.96
CA ASP A 502 -3.48 -12.90 21.58
C ASP A 502 -4.53 -13.96 21.92
N ALA A 503 -5.71 -13.52 22.35
CA ALA A 503 -6.82 -14.40 22.69
C ALA A 503 -7.36 -15.17 21.47
N ILE A 504 -7.36 -14.59 20.27
CA ILE A 504 -7.88 -15.28 19.06
C ILE A 504 -7.14 -16.58 18.74
N LEU A 505 -5.90 -16.75 19.21
CA LEU A 505 -5.12 -17.96 18.96
C LEU A 505 -5.46 -19.11 19.91
N LYS A 506 -6.31 -18.87 20.91
CA LYS A 506 -6.62 -19.85 21.98
C LYS A 506 -8.10 -20.00 22.26
N ASP A 507 -8.84 -18.89 22.21
CA ASP A 507 -10.26 -18.83 22.54
C ASP A 507 -11.10 -18.73 21.26
N PRO A 508 -11.91 -19.77 20.93
CA PRO A 508 -12.75 -19.77 19.74
C PRO A 508 -13.75 -18.61 19.69
N MET A 509 -14.34 -18.22 20.83
CA MET A 509 -15.35 -17.17 20.89
C MET A 509 -14.71 -15.80 20.65
N LYS A 510 -13.52 -15.56 21.21
CA LYS A 510 -12.76 -14.33 20.96
C LYS A 510 -12.25 -14.26 19.53
N ALA A 511 -11.88 -15.39 18.93
CA ALA A 511 -11.51 -15.46 17.53
C ALA A 511 -12.70 -15.09 16.63
N GLU A 512 -13.89 -15.65 16.90
CA GLU A 512 -15.11 -15.33 16.16
C GLU A 512 -15.48 -13.84 16.28
N GLU A 513 -15.50 -13.30 17.50
CA GLU A 513 -15.78 -11.88 17.77
C GLU A 513 -14.79 -10.96 17.02
N ALA A 514 -13.49 -11.23 17.09
CA ALA A 514 -12.47 -10.43 16.40
C ALA A 514 -12.60 -10.54 14.87
N LEU A 515 -12.87 -11.74 14.35
CA LEU A 515 -13.06 -11.96 12.93
C LEU A 515 -14.30 -11.22 12.40
N GLU A 516 -15.41 -11.20 13.14
CA GLU A 516 -16.61 -10.45 12.77
C GLU A 516 -16.39 -8.93 12.77
N LEU A 517 -15.66 -8.43 13.77
CA LEU A 517 -15.49 -6.99 13.99
C LEU A 517 -14.36 -6.38 13.16
N MET A 518 -13.28 -7.12 12.89
CA MET A 518 -12.05 -6.54 12.33
C MET A 518 -11.75 -7.02 10.90
N SER A 519 -12.46 -8.04 10.42
CA SER A 519 -12.25 -8.65 9.11
C SER A 519 -13.57 -8.75 8.34
N ALA A 520 -13.51 -8.55 7.02
CA ALA A 520 -14.64 -8.79 6.14
C ALA A 520 -14.20 -9.68 4.98
N GLY A 521 -15.09 -10.57 4.54
CA GLY A 521 -14.89 -11.38 3.34
C GLY A 521 -14.98 -12.88 3.58
N GLU A 522 -14.75 -13.62 2.51
CA GLU A 522 -14.97 -15.08 2.44
C GLU A 522 -14.07 -15.86 3.42
N ASN A 523 -12.82 -15.44 3.63
CA ASN A 523 -11.92 -16.06 4.62
C ASN A 523 -12.49 -16.00 6.04
N THR A 524 -13.09 -14.86 6.40
CA THR A 524 -13.76 -14.69 7.68
C THR A 524 -14.88 -15.72 7.83
N ASN A 525 -15.68 -15.92 6.78
CA ASN A 525 -16.79 -16.88 6.80
C ASN A 525 -16.29 -18.33 6.95
N ILE A 526 -15.19 -18.70 6.28
CA ILE A 526 -14.56 -20.02 6.44
C ILE A 526 -14.12 -20.23 7.89
N MET A 527 -13.29 -19.33 8.42
CA MET A 527 -12.78 -19.46 9.79
C MET A 527 -13.90 -19.46 10.84
N LYS A 528 -14.91 -18.58 10.69
CA LYS A 528 -16.09 -18.59 11.56
C LYS A 528 -16.82 -19.93 11.50
N GLY A 529 -17.11 -20.42 10.30
CA GLY A 529 -17.76 -21.71 10.11
C GLY A 529 -17.01 -22.85 10.78
N MET A 530 -15.68 -22.85 10.73
CA MET A 530 -14.84 -23.83 11.43
C MET A 530 -14.97 -23.70 12.95
N LEU A 531 -14.85 -22.49 13.50
CA LEU A 531 -14.98 -22.22 14.93
C LEU A 531 -16.36 -22.61 15.47
N SER A 532 -17.44 -22.28 14.75
CA SER A 532 -18.81 -22.65 15.12
C SER A 532 -19.06 -24.17 15.07
N CYS A 533 -18.19 -24.96 14.42
CA CYS A 533 -18.25 -26.42 14.42
C CYS A 533 -17.40 -27.06 15.53
N GLY A 534 -16.83 -26.26 16.43
CA GLY A 534 -16.04 -26.74 17.56
C GLY A 534 -14.55 -26.94 17.27
N TYR A 535 -14.05 -26.50 16.12
CA TYR A 535 -12.59 -26.46 15.92
C TYR A 535 -11.96 -25.46 16.88
N LYS A 536 -10.89 -25.88 17.55
CA LYS A 536 -10.05 -24.98 18.33
C LYS A 536 -9.10 -24.22 17.40
N PRO A 537 -8.79 -22.93 17.68
CA PRO A 537 -7.87 -22.11 16.89
C PRO A 537 -6.53 -22.76 16.54
N ASP A 538 -5.99 -23.61 17.42
CA ASP A 538 -4.67 -24.25 17.29
C ASP A 538 -4.73 -25.72 16.87
N ALA A 539 -5.92 -26.32 16.76
CA ALA A 539 -6.07 -27.74 16.47
C ALA A 539 -6.02 -28.06 14.97
N GLU A 540 -6.65 -27.22 14.14
CA GLU A 540 -6.72 -27.44 12.70
C GLU A 540 -5.64 -26.59 11.97
N PRO A 541 -4.75 -27.21 11.16
CA PRO A 541 -3.63 -26.53 10.51
C PRO A 541 -4.00 -25.28 9.69
N PHE A 542 -5.07 -25.33 8.89
CA PHE A 542 -5.49 -24.21 8.06
C PHE A 542 -6.02 -23.03 8.90
N LEU A 543 -6.89 -23.29 9.88
CA LEU A 543 -7.41 -22.29 10.81
C LEU A 543 -6.28 -21.64 11.62
N SER A 544 -5.38 -22.45 12.17
CA SER A 544 -4.24 -21.95 12.94
C SER A 544 -3.36 -21.04 12.10
N MET A 545 -3.02 -21.47 10.88
CA MET A 545 -2.24 -20.70 9.94
C MET A 545 -2.89 -19.34 9.60
N MET A 546 -4.19 -19.34 9.32
CA MET A 546 -4.94 -18.12 8.96
C MET A 546 -5.05 -17.14 10.14
N LEU A 547 -5.33 -17.63 11.35
CA LEU A 547 -5.41 -16.81 12.57
C LEU A 547 -4.05 -16.23 12.97
N GLN A 548 -2.96 -17.00 12.80
CA GLN A 548 -1.61 -16.50 13.04
C GLN A 548 -1.22 -15.36 12.11
N VAL A 549 -1.51 -15.48 10.80
CA VAL A 549 -1.27 -14.38 9.83
C VAL A 549 -2.16 -13.18 10.13
N PHE A 550 -3.43 -13.40 10.49
CA PHE A 550 -4.32 -12.32 10.89
C PHE A 550 -3.77 -11.54 12.09
N ARG A 551 -3.35 -12.24 13.16
CA ARG A 551 -2.70 -11.64 14.33
C ARG A 551 -1.44 -10.87 13.94
N ALA A 552 -0.52 -11.51 13.21
CA ALA A 552 0.75 -10.92 12.80
C ALA A 552 0.57 -9.63 12.00
N THR A 553 -0.39 -9.63 11.07
CA THR A 553 -0.74 -8.47 10.25
C THR A 553 -1.24 -7.32 11.12
N LYS A 554 -2.17 -7.58 12.05
CA LYS A 554 -2.71 -6.55 12.94
C LYS A 554 -1.66 -5.96 13.88
N LEU A 555 -0.74 -6.79 14.40
CA LEU A 555 0.41 -6.30 15.17
C LEU A 555 1.36 -5.45 14.32
N LEU A 556 1.60 -5.84 13.07
CA LEU A 556 2.41 -5.04 12.15
C LEU A 556 1.74 -3.69 11.84
N GLU A 557 0.41 -3.65 11.66
CA GLU A 557 -0.35 -2.41 11.48
C GLU A 557 -0.30 -1.51 12.74
N LEU A 558 -0.35 -2.09 13.95
CA LEU A 558 -0.15 -1.35 15.20
C LEU A 558 1.24 -0.70 15.25
N ARG A 559 2.30 -1.46 14.96
CA ARG A 559 3.68 -0.93 14.94
C ARG A 559 3.88 0.15 13.89
N THR A 560 3.53 -0.14 12.64
CA THR A 560 3.90 0.70 11.48
C THR A 560 2.94 1.86 11.22
N LYS A 561 1.68 1.75 11.66
CA LYS A 561 0.63 2.74 11.38
C LYS A 561 -0.12 3.20 12.63
N THR A 562 0.15 2.62 13.80
CA THR A 562 -0.57 2.89 15.04
C THR A 562 -2.08 2.68 14.86
N ARG A 563 -2.42 1.59 14.14
CA ARG A 563 -3.78 1.29 13.70
C ARG A 563 -4.60 0.60 14.80
N ILE A 564 -4.99 1.34 15.84
CA ILE A 564 -5.70 0.79 17.01
C ILE A 564 -7.18 0.63 16.70
N PHE A 565 -7.73 -0.58 16.89
CA PHE A 565 -9.15 -0.86 16.68
C PHE A 565 -10.03 -0.16 17.74
N VAL A 566 -11.14 0.44 17.30
CA VAL A 566 -12.11 1.11 18.19
C VAL A 566 -13.49 0.46 18.01
N PRO A 567 -13.95 -0.36 18.98
CA PRO A 567 -15.24 -1.04 18.87
C PRO A 567 -16.44 -0.09 18.80
N GLN A 568 -16.38 1.02 19.55
CA GLN A 568 -17.41 2.08 19.64
C GLN A 568 -17.20 3.17 18.58
N GLY A 569 -17.02 2.75 17.34
CA GLY A 569 -16.92 3.66 16.21
C GLY A 569 -17.06 2.93 14.89
N ARG A 570 -17.32 3.67 13.82
CA ARG A 570 -17.34 3.15 12.44
C ARG A 570 -16.69 4.14 11.49
N ILE A 571 -16.21 3.62 10.35
CA ILE A 571 -15.96 4.45 9.18
C ILE A 571 -17.25 4.47 8.35
N MET A 572 -17.78 5.66 8.06
CA MET A 572 -19.12 5.81 7.48
C MET A 572 -19.11 6.74 6.28
N MET A 573 -19.87 6.40 5.24
CA MET A 573 -20.08 7.31 4.10
C MET A 573 -20.89 8.54 4.56
N GLY A 574 -20.50 9.73 4.11
CA GLY A 574 -21.26 10.95 4.38
C GLY A 574 -22.56 11.00 3.58
N CYS A 575 -23.64 11.44 4.22
CA CYS A 575 -24.96 11.65 3.61
C CYS A 575 -25.56 12.97 4.08
N LEU A 576 -26.59 13.44 3.36
CA LEU A 576 -27.31 14.67 3.65
C LEU A 576 -28.70 14.37 4.20
N ASP A 577 -29.11 15.13 5.21
CA ASP A 577 -30.49 15.10 5.70
C ASP A 577 -31.43 15.86 4.75
N GLU A 578 -32.03 15.13 3.82
CA GLU A 578 -33.04 15.65 2.89
C GLU A 578 -34.35 16.04 3.59
N THR A 579 -34.59 15.58 4.83
CA THR A 579 -35.81 15.88 5.61
C THR A 579 -35.77 17.25 6.30
N ARG A 580 -34.58 17.88 6.37
CA ARG A 580 -34.35 19.17 7.02
C ARG A 580 -34.71 19.16 8.52
N THR A 581 -34.55 18.02 9.18
CA THR A 581 -34.87 17.84 10.60
C THR A 581 -33.67 18.09 11.50
N LEU A 582 -32.46 17.76 11.06
CA LEU A 582 -31.23 17.99 11.83
C LEU A 582 -30.89 19.48 11.90
N GLU A 583 -30.52 19.93 13.11
CA GLU A 583 -29.96 21.27 13.33
C GLU A 583 -28.44 21.28 13.18
N TYR A 584 -27.86 22.47 13.00
CA TYR A 584 -26.41 22.61 12.97
C TYR A 584 -25.77 22.15 14.29
N GLY A 585 -24.70 21.36 14.19
CA GLY A 585 -24.07 20.68 15.32
C GLY A 585 -24.65 19.29 15.61
N GLN A 586 -25.69 18.86 14.90
CA GLN A 586 -26.29 17.53 15.05
C GLN A 586 -25.93 16.61 13.88
N VAL A 587 -25.94 15.31 14.14
CA VAL A 587 -25.85 14.25 13.12
C VAL A 587 -26.82 13.12 13.44
N PHE A 588 -27.19 12.34 12.43
CA PHE A 588 -27.88 11.06 12.63
C PHE A 588 -26.94 9.92 12.26
N VAL A 589 -26.86 8.93 13.16
CA VAL A 589 -25.97 7.77 13.02
C VAL A 589 -26.72 6.51 13.47
N GLN A 590 -26.94 5.61 12.52
CA GLN A 590 -27.48 4.28 12.74
C GLN A 590 -26.56 3.27 12.08
N PHE A 591 -26.23 2.19 12.80
CA PHE A 591 -25.28 1.19 12.33
C PHE A 591 -25.83 -0.22 12.46
N SER A 592 -25.35 -1.11 11.59
CA SER A 592 -25.62 -2.54 11.64
C SER A 592 -24.66 -3.26 12.60
N SER A 593 -25.15 -4.34 13.25
CA SER A 593 -24.28 -5.26 14.00
C SER A 593 -23.26 -5.93 13.08
N ALA A 594 -22.05 -6.18 13.59
CA ALA A 594 -21.03 -6.93 12.88
C ALA A 594 -21.46 -8.40 12.68
N GLY A 595 -20.96 -9.06 11.64
CA GLY A 595 -21.17 -10.52 11.47
C GLY A 595 -22.32 -10.97 10.56
N ARG A 596 -22.78 -10.17 9.58
CA ARG A 596 -23.58 -10.71 8.46
C ARG A 596 -22.77 -11.74 7.66
N GLY A 597 -22.92 -13.01 8.00
CA GLY A 597 -22.57 -14.13 7.13
C GLY A 597 -23.77 -14.51 6.25
N PRO A 598 -23.56 -15.08 5.05
CA PRO A 598 -24.62 -15.58 4.19
C PRO A 598 -25.06 -16.96 4.68
N LEU A 599 -26.19 -17.05 5.40
CA LEU A 599 -26.87 -18.33 5.64
C LEU A 599 -28.40 -18.12 5.79
N GLY A 600 -29.16 -18.73 4.87
CA GLY A 600 -30.44 -19.38 5.13
C GLY A 600 -31.74 -18.57 5.03
N ASP A 601 -32.37 -18.58 3.85
CA ASP A 601 -33.77 -18.94 3.57
C ASP A 601 -34.93 -18.62 4.54
N ASP A 602 -34.90 -17.57 5.35
CA ASP A 602 -36.13 -17.04 5.95
C ASP A 602 -36.68 -15.85 5.15
N TYR A 603 -37.27 -16.18 3.99
CA TYR A 603 -38.29 -15.36 3.32
C TYR A 603 -39.59 -15.37 4.13
N SER A 604 -39.54 -14.87 5.37
CA SER A 604 -40.74 -14.39 6.06
C SER A 604 -40.53 -12.90 6.31
N GLY A 605 -41.28 -12.09 5.54
CA GLY A 605 -41.22 -10.64 5.61
C GLY A 605 -41.70 -10.12 6.96
N THR A 606 -40.80 -10.06 7.95
CA THR A 606 -40.85 -9.22 9.17
C THR A 606 -39.59 -9.41 10.06
N GLY A 607 -38.44 -9.79 9.49
CA GLY A 607 -37.18 -9.88 10.23
C GLY A 607 -36.57 -8.50 10.53
N SER A 608 -36.93 -7.91 11.66
CA SER A 608 -36.38 -6.64 12.15
C SER A 608 -34.85 -6.71 12.19
N CYS A 609 -34.21 -5.94 11.30
CA CYS A 609 -32.79 -5.71 11.28
C CYS A 609 -32.38 -5.09 12.63
N LYS A 610 -31.54 -5.75 13.45
CA LYS A 610 -31.04 -5.19 14.71
C LYS A 610 -30.02 -4.09 14.42
N SER A 611 -30.49 -2.93 13.94
CA SER A 611 -29.71 -1.71 13.83
C SER A 611 -29.77 -0.92 15.14
N GLN A 612 -28.64 -0.33 15.52
CA GLN A 612 -28.54 0.48 16.73
C GLN A 612 -28.36 1.95 16.34
N ILE A 613 -29.05 2.82 17.07
CA ILE A 613 -29.01 4.28 16.88
C ILE A 613 -28.10 4.87 17.95
N VAL A 614 -27.09 5.63 17.53
CA VAL A 614 -26.18 6.34 18.44
C VAL A 614 -26.87 7.59 18.97
N ARG A 615 -26.68 7.89 20.26
CA ARG A 615 -27.16 9.10 20.91
C ARG A 615 -26.05 9.69 21.79
N GLY A 616 -25.99 11.02 21.85
CA GLY A 616 -25.00 11.74 22.64
C GLY A 616 -23.87 12.29 21.78
N ASP A 617 -22.76 12.62 22.40
CA ASP A 617 -21.64 13.27 21.71
C ASP A 617 -20.84 12.25 20.90
N VAL A 618 -20.47 12.66 19.68
CA VAL A 618 -19.69 11.85 18.74
C VAL A 618 -18.57 12.68 18.16
N VAL A 619 -17.41 12.05 17.99
CA VAL A 619 -16.29 12.62 17.24
C VAL A 619 -16.44 12.25 15.78
N VAL A 620 -16.42 13.27 14.91
CA VAL A 620 -16.44 13.13 13.46
C VAL A 620 -15.19 13.78 12.87
N SER A 621 -14.49 13.06 12.00
CA SER A 621 -13.35 13.59 11.25
C SER A 621 -13.19 12.85 9.93
N ARG A 622 -12.42 13.41 9.00
CA ARG A 622 -12.11 12.81 7.70
C ARG A 622 -10.62 12.61 7.56
N ASN A 623 -10.20 11.39 7.23
CA ASN A 623 -8.79 11.12 6.96
C ASN A 623 -8.47 11.37 5.48
N PRO A 624 -7.29 11.95 5.15
CA PRO A 624 -6.27 12.46 6.08
C PRO A 624 -6.67 13.79 6.74
N CYS A 625 -6.35 13.95 8.02
CA CYS A 625 -6.61 15.17 8.82
C CYS A 625 -5.32 15.65 9.49
N LEU A 626 -5.02 16.96 9.44
CA LEU A 626 -3.81 17.53 10.04
C LEU A 626 -4.10 18.76 10.90
N HIS A 627 -5.17 19.50 10.64
CA HIS A 627 -5.51 20.67 11.43
C HIS A 627 -6.30 20.24 12.68
N PRO A 628 -6.03 20.80 13.87
CA PRO A 628 -6.78 20.47 15.09
C PRO A 628 -8.31 20.64 14.94
N GLY A 629 -8.73 21.61 14.14
CA GLY A 629 -10.15 21.85 13.82
C GLY A 629 -10.81 20.83 12.88
N ASP A 630 -10.05 19.89 12.30
CA ASP A 630 -10.58 18.81 11.45
C ASP A 630 -11.30 17.72 12.25
N VAL A 631 -11.15 17.73 13.58
CA VAL A 631 -11.85 16.84 14.51
C VAL A 631 -13.00 17.63 15.12
N ARG A 632 -14.24 17.20 14.83
CA ARG A 632 -15.46 17.87 15.26
C ARG A 632 -16.17 17.04 16.32
N VAL A 633 -16.64 17.68 17.38
CA VAL A 633 -17.55 17.04 18.35
C VAL A 633 -18.96 17.47 17.99
N LEU A 634 -19.77 16.52 17.54
CA LEU A 634 -21.16 16.72 17.10
C LEU A 634 -22.10 15.92 17.99
N LYS A 635 -23.39 16.26 17.97
CA LYS A 635 -24.41 15.57 18.76
C LYS A 635 -25.20 14.58 17.90
N ALA A 636 -25.04 13.29 18.15
CA ALA A 636 -25.89 12.26 17.57
C ALA A 636 -27.30 12.30 18.19
N VAL A 637 -28.31 12.49 17.34
CA VAL A 637 -29.72 12.58 17.75
C VAL A 637 -30.56 11.53 17.03
N ASN A 638 -31.60 11.04 17.69
CA ASN A 638 -32.53 10.08 17.09
C ASN A 638 -33.61 10.82 16.28
N VAL A 639 -33.64 10.58 14.97
CA VAL A 639 -34.62 11.14 14.05
C VAL A 639 -35.40 10.01 13.37
N PRO A 640 -36.67 9.77 13.71
CA PRO A 640 -37.47 8.71 13.11
C PRO A 640 -37.54 8.74 11.58
N ALA A 641 -37.60 9.93 10.99
CA ALA A 641 -37.63 10.10 9.54
C ALA A 641 -36.36 9.58 8.83
N LEU A 642 -35.25 9.44 9.55
CA LEU A 642 -33.95 8.99 9.01
C LEU A 642 -33.64 7.51 9.33
N HIS A 643 -34.56 6.74 9.93
CA HIS A 643 -34.30 5.33 10.32
C HIS A 643 -33.98 4.39 9.15
N HIS A 644 -34.28 4.80 7.93
CA HIS A 644 -33.90 4.08 6.71
C HIS A 644 -32.39 4.22 6.37
N MET A 645 -31.71 5.19 6.96
CA MET A 645 -30.29 5.48 6.72
C MET A 645 -29.40 4.67 7.68
N VAL A 646 -28.85 3.56 7.19
CA VAL A 646 -27.96 2.65 7.95
C VAL A 646 -26.56 2.62 7.38
N ASP A 647 -25.54 2.56 8.26
CA ASP A 647 -24.11 2.50 7.93
C ASP A 647 -23.59 3.73 7.15
N CYS A 648 -24.19 4.89 7.42
CA CYS A 648 -23.79 6.19 6.92
C CYS A 648 -23.97 7.25 8.03
N VAL A 649 -23.22 8.34 7.96
CA VAL A 649 -23.40 9.51 8.83
C VAL A 649 -24.19 10.57 8.07
N VAL A 650 -25.33 10.98 8.62
CA VAL A 650 -26.21 11.97 7.98
C VAL A 650 -25.97 13.34 8.60
N PHE A 651 -25.58 14.29 7.75
CA PHE A 651 -25.27 15.66 8.11
C PHE A 651 -26.46 16.61 7.87
N PRO A 652 -26.59 17.69 8.65
CA PRO A 652 -27.65 18.67 8.49
C PRO A 652 -27.41 19.50 7.23
N GLN A 653 -28.50 19.87 6.57
CA GLN A 653 -28.50 20.88 5.50
C GLN A 653 -28.63 22.33 6.03
N LYS A 654 -28.59 22.51 7.36
CA LYS A 654 -28.69 23.80 8.05
C LYS A 654 -27.35 24.15 8.69
N GLY A 655 -27.05 25.44 8.76
CA GLY A 655 -25.96 25.93 9.61
C GLY A 655 -25.12 27.00 8.97
N LYS A 656 -23.97 27.25 9.59
CA LYS A 656 -23.01 28.28 9.18
C LYS A 656 -22.09 27.82 8.05
N ARG A 657 -21.69 26.55 8.08
CA ARG A 657 -20.85 25.85 7.10
C ARG A 657 -21.27 24.36 7.10
N PRO A 658 -21.07 23.60 6.03
CA PRO A 658 -21.32 22.16 6.03
C PRO A 658 -20.32 21.45 6.95
N HIS A 659 -20.78 20.55 7.83
CA HIS A 659 -19.88 19.74 8.65
C HIS A 659 -18.90 18.86 7.84
N PRO A 660 -19.26 18.32 6.66
CA PRO A 660 -18.30 17.72 5.72
C PRO A 660 -17.09 18.63 5.45
N TYR A 661 -17.34 19.89 5.11
CA TYR A 661 -16.31 20.89 4.83
C TYR A 661 -15.44 21.19 6.06
N GLU A 662 -16.05 21.22 7.24
CA GLU A 662 -15.32 21.41 8.51
C GLU A 662 -14.38 20.23 8.84
N CYS A 663 -14.65 19.05 8.27
CA CYS A 663 -13.83 17.85 8.43
C CYS A 663 -12.81 17.75 7.29
N SER A 664 -11.74 18.54 7.37
CA SER A 664 -10.64 18.55 6.40
C SER A 664 -11.05 18.92 4.96
N GLY A 665 -12.03 19.82 4.78
CA GLY A 665 -12.49 20.26 3.46
C GLY A 665 -13.23 19.16 2.69
N GLY A 666 -13.90 18.25 3.40
CA GLY A 666 -14.63 17.15 2.79
C GLY A 666 -15.92 17.57 2.09
N ASP A 667 -16.41 16.68 1.24
CA ASP A 667 -17.68 16.80 0.52
C ASP A 667 -18.54 15.54 0.72
N LEU A 668 -19.60 15.39 -0.08
CA LEU A 668 -20.46 14.21 -0.07
C LEU A 668 -20.35 13.42 -1.39
N ASP A 669 -19.21 13.49 -2.09
CA ASP A 669 -18.97 12.82 -3.38
C ASP A 669 -18.42 11.38 -3.27
N GLY A 670 -18.30 10.91 -2.03
CA GLY A 670 -17.84 9.59 -1.64
C GLY A 670 -16.90 9.58 -0.43
N ASP A 671 -16.73 10.73 0.23
CA ASP A 671 -15.93 10.85 1.44
C ASP A 671 -16.47 9.95 2.56
N ILE A 672 -15.52 9.35 3.28
CA ILE A 672 -15.75 8.47 4.41
C ILE A 672 -15.23 9.13 5.69
N TYR A 673 -16.02 9.07 6.74
CA TYR A 673 -15.81 9.77 7.99
C TYR A 673 -15.51 8.79 9.11
N PHE A 674 -14.49 9.09 9.90
CA PHE A 674 -14.30 8.49 11.21
C PHE A 674 -15.40 9.01 12.14
N VAL A 675 -16.26 8.12 12.63
CA VAL A 675 -17.34 8.44 13.57
C VAL A 675 -17.15 7.58 14.81
N CYS A 676 -16.86 8.22 15.94
CA CYS A 676 -16.56 7.55 17.21
C CYS A 676 -17.46 8.10 18.31
N TRP A 677 -18.04 7.20 19.10
CA TRP A 677 -18.89 7.52 20.25
C TRP A 677 -18.35 6.90 21.55
N ASP A 678 -17.08 6.49 21.55
CA ASP A 678 -16.38 6.09 22.78
C ASP A 678 -16.18 7.33 23.68
N PRO A 679 -16.76 7.36 24.89
CA PRO A 679 -16.64 8.51 25.79
C PRO A 679 -15.19 8.89 26.11
N ASP A 680 -14.27 7.92 26.12
CA ASP A 680 -12.85 8.16 26.42
C ASP A 680 -12.12 8.87 25.27
N LEU A 681 -12.70 8.88 24.06
CA LEU A 681 -12.12 9.47 22.86
C LEU A 681 -12.80 10.78 22.44
N ILE A 682 -13.77 11.28 23.22
CA ILE A 682 -14.37 12.60 23.00
C ILE A 682 -13.44 13.68 23.58
N PRO A 683 -12.80 14.53 22.75
CA PRO A 683 -11.85 15.51 23.24
C PRO A 683 -12.54 16.60 24.07
N PRO A 684 -11.93 17.06 25.17
CA PRO A 684 -12.48 18.14 25.99
C PRO A 684 -12.34 19.53 25.33
N GLN A 685 -11.43 19.67 24.36
CA GLN A 685 -11.19 20.92 23.64
C GLN A 685 -11.64 20.81 22.19
N GLN A 686 -12.10 21.93 21.62
CA GLN A 686 -12.40 22.06 20.20
C GLN A 686 -11.66 23.26 19.63
N PHE A 687 -11.30 23.16 18.35
CA PHE A 687 -10.62 24.21 17.62
C PHE A 687 -11.46 24.60 16.40
N GLU A 688 -11.36 25.86 15.96
CA GLU A 688 -12.11 26.30 14.79
C GLU A 688 -11.61 25.57 13.52
N PRO A 689 -12.51 25.13 12.63
CA PRO A 689 -12.11 24.47 11.40
C PRO A 689 -11.30 25.41 10.52
N MET A 690 -10.30 24.85 9.83
CA MET A 690 -9.51 25.57 8.85
C MET A 690 -10.40 26.02 7.68
N ASP A 691 -10.01 27.12 7.02
CA ASP A 691 -10.62 27.47 5.74
C ASP A 691 -9.98 26.66 4.61
N TYR A 692 -10.79 25.81 3.99
CA TYR A 692 -10.41 24.94 2.87
C TYR A 692 -10.73 25.55 1.50
N THR A 693 -10.91 26.88 1.42
CA THR A 693 -11.16 27.56 0.16
C THR A 693 -10.01 27.27 -0.82
N PRO A 694 -10.28 26.67 -2.00
CA PRO A 694 -9.23 26.25 -2.92
C PRO A 694 -8.43 27.44 -3.48
N ALA A 695 -7.15 27.20 -3.77
CA ALA A 695 -6.34 28.16 -4.50
C ALA A 695 -6.91 28.41 -5.92
N PRO A 696 -6.77 29.64 -6.46
CA PRO A 696 -7.17 29.94 -7.83
C PRO A 696 -6.55 28.96 -8.84
N CYS A 697 -7.38 28.36 -9.68
CA CYS A 697 -6.91 27.43 -10.71
C CYS A 697 -6.27 28.19 -11.88
N MET A 698 -5.17 27.67 -12.42
CA MET A 698 -4.57 28.20 -13.64
C MET A 698 -5.44 27.82 -14.86
N GLN A 699 -5.92 28.81 -15.62
CA GLN A 699 -6.70 28.54 -16.84
C GLN A 699 -5.85 28.83 -18.08
N VAL A 700 -6.04 28.01 -19.11
CA VAL A 700 -5.52 28.27 -20.46
C VAL A 700 -6.57 29.00 -21.29
N ASP A 701 -6.12 29.75 -22.29
CA ASP A 701 -6.96 30.54 -23.20
C ASP A 701 -7.44 29.75 -24.43
N HIS A 702 -7.01 28.49 -24.58
CA HIS A 702 -7.30 27.60 -25.71
C HIS A 702 -7.91 26.27 -25.23
N ASP A 703 -8.19 25.35 -26.16
CA ASP A 703 -8.61 23.98 -25.82
C ASP A 703 -7.41 23.17 -25.35
N VAL A 704 -7.56 22.45 -24.23
CA VAL A 704 -6.50 21.62 -23.66
C VAL A 704 -6.09 20.52 -24.63
N THR A 705 -4.80 20.45 -24.93
CA THR A 705 -4.20 19.46 -25.82
C THR A 705 -3.75 18.21 -25.05
N VAL A 706 -3.56 17.09 -25.75
CA VAL A 706 -3.10 15.84 -25.13
C VAL A 706 -1.65 15.97 -24.68
N GLU A 707 -0.85 16.70 -25.44
CA GLU A 707 0.56 16.98 -25.18
C GLU A 707 0.75 17.77 -23.87
N GLU A 708 -0.17 18.70 -23.55
CA GLU A 708 -0.20 19.40 -22.27
C GLU A 708 -0.56 18.46 -21.11
N VAL A 709 -1.45 17.50 -21.33
CA VAL A 709 -1.80 16.48 -20.32
C VAL A 709 -0.61 15.55 -20.03
N GLU A 710 0.13 15.17 -21.06
CA GLU A 710 1.36 14.37 -20.94
C GLU A 710 2.47 15.13 -20.20
N GLU A 711 2.66 16.41 -20.52
CA GLU A 711 3.60 17.26 -19.79
C GLU A 711 3.16 17.49 -18.33
N TYR A 712 1.86 17.69 -18.09
CA TYR A 712 1.31 17.79 -16.75
C TYR A 712 1.59 16.51 -15.93
N PHE A 713 1.43 15.33 -16.51
CA PHE A 713 1.76 14.06 -15.85
C PHE A 713 3.22 14.02 -15.40
N ALA A 714 4.17 14.34 -16.28
CA ALA A 714 5.59 14.36 -15.94
C ALA A 714 5.92 15.43 -14.87
N ASN A 715 5.32 16.62 -14.98
CA ASN A 715 5.47 17.70 -14.01
C ASN A 715 4.84 17.38 -12.65
N TYR A 716 3.76 16.59 -12.61
CA TYR A 716 3.15 16.14 -11.37
C TYR A 716 4.13 15.26 -10.57
N ILE A 717 4.80 14.31 -11.21
CA ILE A 717 5.78 13.42 -10.55
C ILE A 717 6.91 14.23 -9.93
N VAL A 718 7.37 15.30 -10.61
CA VAL A 718 8.40 16.21 -10.09
C VAL A 718 7.94 16.96 -8.83
N ASN A 719 6.67 17.36 -8.80
CA ASN A 719 6.16 18.30 -7.80
C ASN A 719 5.30 17.65 -6.70
N ASP A 720 5.11 16.33 -6.72
CA ASP A 720 4.38 15.62 -5.67
C ASP A 720 5.13 15.66 -4.33
N ASN A 721 4.66 16.54 -3.45
CA ASN A 721 5.18 16.73 -2.10
C ASN A 721 4.21 16.25 -1.01
N LEU A 722 3.06 15.64 -1.35
CA LEU A 722 1.99 15.30 -0.39
C LEU A 722 2.53 14.43 0.76
N GLY A 723 3.24 13.34 0.42
CA GLY A 723 3.82 12.43 1.41
C GLY A 723 4.93 13.07 2.26
N LYS A 724 5.69 14.01 1.69
CA LYS A 724 6.75 14.75 2.41
C LYS A 724 6.16 15.74 3.40
N ILE A 725 5.10 16.46 3.01
CA ILE A 725 4.38 17.41 3.87
C ILE A 725 3.73 16.65 5.03
N SER A 726 3.04 15.54 4.75
CA SER A 726 2.44 14.69 5.81
C SER A 726 3.51 14.16 6.77
N SER A 727 4.63 13.66 6.25
CA SER A 727 5.75 13.21 7.09
C SER A 727 6.33 14.33 7.94
N ALA A 728 6.50 15.53 7.36
CA ALA A 728 6.99 16.70 8.09
C ALA A 728 6.05 17.08 9.23
N HIS A 729 4.73 17.05 8.98
CA HIS A 729 3.73 17.35 10.00
C HIS A 729 3.81 16.35 11.16
N THR A 730 3.88 15.05 10.87
CA THR A 730 4.02 14.02 11.92
C THR A 730 5.25 14.24 12.79
N VAL A 731 6.38 14.65 12.21
CA VAL A 731 7.62 14.89 12.97
C VAL A 731 7.54 16.18 13.79
N LEU A 732 7.07 17.28 13.20
CA LEU A 732 6.99 18.56 13.90
C LEU A 732 5.93 18.53 15.01
N ALA A 733 4.77 17.91 14.76
CA ALA A 733 3.74 17.74 15.79
C ALA A 733 4.19 16.82 16.94
N ASP A 734 5.18 15.96 16.71
CA ASP A 734 5.81 15.17 17.77
C ASP A 734 6.89 15.96 18.53
N ARG A 735 7.59 16.90 17.89
CA ARG A 735 8.63 17.71 18.56
C ARG A 735 8.07 18.88 19.35
N GLU A 736 7.07 19.54 18.81
CA GLU A 736 6.61 20.81 19.34
C GLU A 736 5.76 20.62 20.60
N PRO A 737 5.95 21.44 21.66
CA PRO A 737 5.16 21.36 22.89
C PRO A 737 3.65 21.53 22.65
N LEU A 738 3.26 22.36 21.68
CA LEU A 738 1.87 22.59 21.27
C LEU A 738 1.36 21.57 20.24
N LYS A 739 2.16 20.55 19.91
CA LYS A 739 1.81 19.46 18.98
C LYS A 739 1.26 20.00 17.64
N ALA A 740 0.06 19.60 17.23
CA ALA A 740 -0.55 20.03 15.98
C ALA A 740 -1.05 21.50 16.00
N MET A 741 -1.13 22.15 17.16
CA MET A 741 -1.45 23.59 17.27
C MET A 741 -0.24 24.50 17.06
N ALA A 742 0.97 23.94 16.97
CA ALA A 742 2.17 24.73 16.71
C ALA A 742 2.10 25.39 15.32
N GLU A 743 2.58 26.63 15.20
CA GLU A 743 2.56 27.39 13.94
C GLU A 743 3.18 26.64 12.74
N PRO A 744 4.32 25.91 12.88
CA PRO A 744 4.84 25.08 11.79
C PRO A 744 3.87 23.99 11.33
N CYS A 745 3.10 23.39 12.23
CA CYS A 745 2.12 22.35 11.93
C CYS A 745 0.89 22.92 11.22
N LEU A 746 0.39 24.08 11.66
CA LEU A 746 -0.71 24.79 10.99
C LEU A 746 -0.33 25.19 9.55
N ASN A 747 0.89 25.68 9.36
CA ASN A 747 1.43 25.98 8.02
C ASN A 747 1.53 24.72 7.14
N LEU A 748 1.94 23.59 7.70
CA LEU A 748 1.96 22.31 6.99
C LEU A 748 0.56 21.79 6.67
N ALA A 749 -0.44 22.01 7.52
CA ALA A 749 -1.83 21.67 7.25
C ALA A 749 -2.38 22.46 6.04
N ASN A 750 -2.11 23.77 5.98
CA ASN A 750 -2.44 24.60 4.81
C ASN A 750 -1.76 24.09 3.52
N LEU A 751 -0.45 23.83 3.57
CA LEU A 751 0.29 23.28 2.42
C LEU A 751 -0.22 21.90 2.01
N PHE A 752 -0.66 21.08 2.96
CA PHE A 752 -1.22 19.77 2.71
C PHE A 752 -2.54 19.86 1.95
N SER A 753 -3.42 20.80 2.32
CA SER A 753 -4.66 21.09 1.59
C SER A 753 -4.37 21.42 0.11
N ILE A 754 -3.42 22.33 -0.13
CA ILE A 754 -2.98 22.68 -1.51
C ILE A 754 -2.45 21.44 -2.25
N ALA A 755 -1.66 20.60 -1.58
CA ALA A 755 -1.09 19.39 -2.17
C ALA A 755 -2.14 18.33 -2.54
N VAL A 756 -3.22 18.20 -1.77
CA VAL A 756 -4.35 17.28 -2.08
C VAL A 756 -5.03 17.71 -3.38
N ASP A 757 -5.25 19.01 -3.53
CA ASP A 757 -5.93 19.58 -4.70
C ASP A 757 -5.03 19.79 -5.91
N PHE A 758 -3.71 19.63 -5.79
CA PHE A 758 -2.76 19.74 -6.91
C PHE A 758 -3.16 18.91 -8.13
N SER A 759 -3.71 17.71 -7.91
CA SER A 759 -4.21 16.81 -8.96
C SER A 759 -5.36 17.37 -9.80
N LYS A 760 -6.05 18.41 -9.32
CA LYS A 760 -7.22 19.05 -9.96
C LYS A 760 -6.97 20.52 -10.30
N THR A 761 -6.15 21.22 -9.52
CA THR A 761 -5.88 22.66 -9.69
C THR A 761 -4.66 22.91 -10.58
N GLY A 762 -3.70 21.99 -10.58
CA GLY A 762 -2.40 22.16 -11.23
C GLY A 762 -1.41 23.02 -10.43
N VAL A 763 -1.77 23.46 -9.21
CA VAL A 763 -0.92 24.29 -8.35
C VAL A 763 -0.11 23.41 -7.38
N PRO A 764 1.22 23.34 -7.50
CA PRO A 764 2.04 22.50 -6.62
C PRO A 764 2.23 23.15 -5.25
N ALA A 765 2.21 22.35 -4.19
CA ALA A 765 2.59 22.79 -2.86
C ALA A 765 4.11 22.74 -2.68
N GLU A 766 4.72 23.89 -2.39
CA GLU A 766 6.16 23.98 -2.11
C GLU A 766 6.43 23.83 -0.62
N LEU A 767 7.22 22.81 -0.25
CA LEU A 767 7.65 22.61 1.14
C LEU A 767 8.86 23.48 1.49
N PRO A 768 8.73 24.52 2.32
CA PRO A 768 9.81 25.41 2.72
C PRO A 768 10.98 24.68 3.39
N GLY A 769 12.19 25.23 3.29
CA GLY A 769 13.40 24.59 3.84
C GLY A 769 13.38 24.44 5.37
N ASN A 770 12.81 25.41 6.07
CA ASN A 770 12.68 25.44 7.53
C ASN A 770 11.66 24.43 8.07
N LEU A 771 10.66 24.02 7.28
CA LEU A 771 9.65 23.03 7.67
C LEU A 771 10.08 21.58 7.38
N ARG A 772 11.32 21.37 6.92
CA ARG A 772 11.85 20.02 6.62
C ARG A 772 12.53 19.44 7.85
N PRO A 773 12.05 18.27 8.34
CA PRO A 773 12.72 17.60 9.45
C PRO A 773 14.15 17.16 9.09
N LYS A 774 15.08 17.39 10.01
CA LYS A 774 16.47 16.89 9.92
C LYS A 774 16.66 15.57 10.66
N GLU A 775 15.86 15.36 11.69
CA GLU A 775 15.85 14.18 12.55
C GLU A 775 14.41 13.67 12.61
N TYR A 776 14.24 12.36 12.78
CA TYR A 776 12.93 11.70 12.76
C TYR A 776 12.67 10.94 14.06
N PRO A 777 11.43 10.79 14.52
CA PRO A 777 11.14 10.00 15.69
C PRO A 777 11.36 8.50 15.42
N ASP A 778 11.70 7.76 16.47
CA ASP A 778 11.98 6.34 16.48
C ASP A 778 10.88 5.48 15.83
N PHE A 779 9.62 5.83 16.05
CA PHE A 779 8.48 5.10 15.48
C PHE A 779 8.33 5.20 13.96
N MET A 780 9.08 6.08 13.29
CA MET A 780 9.11 6.17 11.82
C MET A 780 10.11 5.19 11.18
N GLU A 781 10.99 4.56 11.97
CA GLU A 781 11.92 3.51 11.53
C GLU A 781 12.69 3.85 10.24
N LYS A 782 13.34 5.03 10.21
CA LYS A 782 14.16 5.47 9.07
C LYS A 782 15.65 5.15 9.29
N PRO A 783 16.17 4.00 8.82
CA PRO A 783 17.54 3.55 9.14
C PRO A 783 18.63 4.47 8.57
N ASP A 784 18.35 5.15 7.45
CA ASP A 784 19.32 6.02 6.77
C ASP A 784 19.27 7.48 7.27
N LYS A 785 18.52 7.77 8.33
CA LYS A 785 18.33 9.11 8.88
C LYS A 785 18.64 9.13 10.37
N THR A 786 19.03 10.30 10.88
CA THR A 786 19.17 10.51 12.32
C THR A 786 17.80 10.38 13.00
N THR A 787 17.74 9.61 14.07
CA THR A 787 16.50 9.37 14.83
C THR A 787 16.60 9.79 16.28
N TYR A 788 15.49 10.19 16.89
CA TYR A 788 15.36 10.48 18.32
C TYR A 788 14.21 9.66 18.93
N GLU A 789 14.26 9.39 20.23
CA GLU A 789 13.17 8.69 20.92
C GLU A 789 12.01 9.66 21.21
N SER A 790 10.85 9.42 20.59
CA SER A 790 9.65 10.24 20.82
C SER A 790 9.13 10.06 22.25
N GLN A 791 8.85 11.17 22.93
CA GLN A 791 8.27 11.19 24.27
C GLN A 791 6.73 11.25 24.26
N ASN A 792 6.11 11.42 23.09
CA ASN A 792 4.65 11.43 22.96
C ASN A 792 4.06 10.03 22.87
N VAL A 793 2.73 9.97 22.95
CA VAL A 793 1.93 8.75 22.89
C VAL A 793 2.29 7.81 21.74
N ILE A 794 2.54 8.32 20.52
CA ILE A 794 2.86 7.45 19.37
C ILE A 794 4.18 6.72 19.57
N GLY A 795 5.19 7.38 20.13
CA GLY A 795 6.47 6.76 20.49
C GLY A 795 6.29 5.67 21.55
N LYS A 796 5.52 5.96 22.60
CA LYS A 796 5.20 4.99 23.66
C LYS A 796 4.50 3.75 23.12
N LEU A 797 3.44 3.96 22.32
CA LEU A 797 2.67 2.90 21.67
C LEU A 797 3.54 2.05 20.74
N PHE A 798 4.43 2.68 19.96
CA PHE A 798 5.35 1.97 19.08
C PHE A 798 6.29 1.06 19.87
N ARG A 799 6.92 1.57 20.92
CA ARG A 799 7.88 0.80 21.74
C ARG A 799 7.22 -0.38 22.44
N GLU A 800 5.96 -0.25 22.85
CA GLU A 800 5.18 -1.35 23.46
C GLU A 800 5.02 -2.56 22.53
N VAL A 801 4.81 -2.34 21.23
CA VAL A 801 4.56 -3.44 20.26
C VAL A 801 5.76 -3.82 19.40
N LYS A 802 6.85 -3.04 19.46
CA LYS A 802 8.02 -3.18 18.58
C LYS A 802 8.59 -4.59 18.60
N ASP A 803 8.71 -5.19 19.79
CA ASP A 803 9.34 -6.50 20.00
C ASP A 803 8.35 -7.66 19.90
N ILE A 804 7.04 -7.38 19.91
CA ILE A 804 5.97 -8.38 19.80
C ILE A 804 5.55 -8.57 18.34
N ALA A 805 5.64 -7.52 17.52
CA ALA A 805 5.28 -7.56 16.11
C ALA A 805 6.31 -8.38 15.29
N PRO A 806 5.90 -9.47 14.63
CA PRO A 806 6.82 -10.31 13.87
C PRO A 806 7.31 -9.60 12.60
N GLN A 807 8.58 -9.83 12.24
CA GLN A 807 9.20 -9.29 11.01
C GLN A 807 8.94 -10.15 9.77
N ASP A 808 8.76 -11.45 9.98
CA ASP A 808 8.48 -12.45 8.95
C ASP A 808 7.17 -13.19 9.27
N SER A 809 6.67 -13.97 8.32
CA SER A 809 5.46 -14.78 8.52
C SER A 809 5.65 -15.76 9.69
N PRO A 810 4.71 -15.83 10.64
CA PRO A 810 4.79 -16.75 11.78
C PRO A 810 4.47 -18.20 11.40
N VAL A 811 4.02 -18.44 10.16
CA VAL A 811 3.51 -19.72 9.70
C VAL A 811 4.65 -20.72 9.54
N THR A 812 4.49 -21.87 10.20
CA THR A 812 5.35 -23.03 9.99
C THR A 812 4.83 -23.88 8.82
N PRO A 813 5.70 -24.49 8.01
CA PRO A 813 5.27 -25.37 6.92
C PRO A 813 4.48 -26.58 7.45
N PHE A 814 3.44 -26.98 6.73
CA PHE A 814 2.73 -28.23 6.99
C PHE A 814 3.64 -29.41 6.66
N THR A 815 4.13 -30.11 7.68
CA THR A 815 5.04 -31.26 7.53
C THR A 815 4.26 -32.58 7.54
N LYS A 816 4.90 -33.65 7.06
CA LYS A 816 4.33 -35.00 7.16
C LYS A 816 4.00 -35.41 8.60
N GLN A 817 4.78 -34.95 9.58
CA GLN A 817 4.51 -35.21 11.00
C GLN A 817 3.22 -34.51 11.45
N VAL A 818 3.04 -33.25 11.07
CA VAL A 818 1.81 -32.49 11.36
C VAL A 818 0.62 -33.16 10.69
N ALA A 819 0.75 -33.61 9.44
CA ALA A 819 -0.28 -34.39 8.74
C ALA A 819 -0.71 -35.63 9.55
N THR A 820 0.25 -36.40 10.07
CA THR A 820 -0.06 -37.59 10.89
C THR A 820 -0.77 -37.25 12.19
N GLN A 821 -0.43 -36.11 12.81
CA GLN A 821 -0.99 -35.70 14.09
C GLN A 821 -2.36 -35.03 13.99
N THR A 822 -2.66 -34.40 12.86
CA THR A 822 -3.83 -33.52 12.68
C THR A 822 -4.87 -34.06 11.71
N TYR A 823 -4.64 -35.22 11.09
CA TYR A 823 -5.60 -35.86 10.20
C TYR A 823 -6.89 -36.23 10.94
N ASP A 824 -7.95 -35.48 10.68
CA ASP A 824 -9.30 -35.71 11.20
C ASP A 824 -10.03 -36.86 10.49
N ALA A 825 -10.10 -38.03 11.12
CA ALA A 825 -10.84 -39.18 10.60
C ALA A 825 -12.36 -38.97 10.51
N ASP A 826 -12.92 -37.96 11.21
CA ASP A 826 -14.36 -37.64 11.10
C ASP A 826 -14.71 -37.13 9.70
N MET A 827 -13.71 -36.64 8.95
CA MET A 827 -13.88 -36.18 7.58
C MET A 827 -14.03 -37.32 6.58
N GLU A 828 -13.87 -38.59 6.97
CA GLU A 828 -14.08 -39.75 6.11
C GLU A 828 -15.57 -40.09 5.98
N VAL A 829 -16.08 -39.91 4.76
CA VAL A 829 -17.46 -40.22 4.38
C VAL A 829 -17.44 -41.45 3.47
N PRO A 830 -18.23 -42.51 3.76
CA PRO A 830 -18.24 -43.72 2.95
C PRO A 830 -18.40 -43.44 1.44
N GLY A 831 -17.52 -44.02 0.63
CA GLY A 831 -17.49 -43.85 -0.83
C GLY A 831 -16.60 -42.71 -1.31
N PHE A 832 -15.83 -42.06 -0.44
CA PHE A 832 -14.86 -41.02 -0.84
C PHE A 832 -13.74 -41.59 -1.72
N GLU A 833 -13.44 -42.88 -1.58
CA GLU A 833 -12.39 -43.58 -2.32
C GLU A 833 -12.63 -43.55 -3.83
N TYR A 834 -13.90 -43.51 -4.27
CA TYR A 834 -14.27 -43.41 -5.69
C TYR A 834 -13.87 -42.07 -6.33
N TYR A 835 -13.61 -41.04 -5.51
CA TYR A 835 -13.29 -39.69 -5.97
C TYR A 835 -11.82 -39.31 -5.78
N ILE A 836 -10.97 -40.21 -5.27
CA ILE A 836 -9.55 -39.92 -4.98
C ILE A 836 -8.78 -39.49 -6.23
N ASP A 837 -8.90 -40.22 -7.34
CA ASP A 837 -8.17 -39.91 -8.57
C ASP A 837 -8.53 -38.52 -9.11
N GLU A 838 -9.83 -38.19 -9.12
CA GLU A 838 -10.31 -36.87 -9.52
C GLU A 838 -9.80 -35.77 -8.57
N ALA A 839 -9.82 -36.02 -7.25
CA ALA A 839 -9.35 -35.09 -6.25
C ALA A 839 -7.84 -34.81 -6.38
N ILE A 840 -7.03 -35.82 -6.72
CA ILE A 840 -5.58 -35.67 -6.98
C ILE A 840 -5.33 -34.71 -8.15
N ASP A 841 -6.10 -34.83 -9.23
CA ASP A 841 -5.94 -33.96 -10.40
C ASP A 841 -6.30 -32.51 -10.09
N PHE A 842 -7.45 -32.29 -9.44
CA PHE A 842 -7.89 -30.95 -9.07
C PHE A 842 -6.97 -30.32 -8.01
N LYS A 843 -6.45 -31.11 -7.06
CA LYS A 843 -5.43 -30.65 -6.10
C LYS A 843 -4.15 -30.23 -6.82
N THR A 844 -3.68 -31.06 -7.77
CA THR A 844 -2.48 -30.76 -8.57
C THR A 844 -2.65 -29.45 -9.33
N GLU A 845 -3.82 -29.24 -9.94
CA GLU A 845 -4.15 -28.04 -10.71
C GLU A 845 -4.27 -26.79 -9.82
N TYR A 846 -4.95 -26.91 -8.69
CA TYR A 846 -5.08 -25.84 -7.72
C TYR A 846 -3.71 -25.37 -7.22
N ASP A 847 -2.86 -26.31 -6.79
CA ASP A 847 -1.51 -26.04 -6.30
C ASP A 847 -0.61 -25.43 -7.40
N TYR A 848 -0.78 -25.89 -8.64
CA TYR A 848 -0.05 -25.36 -9.79
C TYR A 848 -0.38 -23.88 -10.00
N LYS A 849 -1.67 -23.54 -10.08
CA LYS A 849 -2.14 -22.17 -10.28
C LYS A 849 -1.77 -21.29 -9.10
N MET A 850 -2.09 -21.70 -7.87
CA MET A 850 -1.78 -20.95 -6.66
C MET A 850 -0.27 -20.68 -6.53
N GLY A 851 0.55 -21.70 -6.67
CA GLY A 851 2.00 -21.55 -6.56
C GLY A 851 2.59 -20.64 -7.63
N ASN A 852 2.04 -20.63 -8.86
CA ASN A 852 2.48 -19.70 -9.91
C ASN A 852 2.19 -18.23 -9.54
N TYR A 853 1.04 -17.96 -8.92
CA TYR A 853 0.72 -16.62 -8.42
C TYR A 853 1.59 -16.22 -7.24
N MET A 854 1.86 -17.14 -6.32
CA MET A 854 2.79 -16.89 -5.21
C MET A 854 4.19 -16.58 -5.72
N ASP A 855 4.71 -17.36 -6.68
CA ASP A 855 6.00 -17.11 -7.31
C ASP A 855 6.02 -15.79 -8.08
N TYR A 856 4.94 -15.46 -8.79
CA TYR A 856 4.79 -14.20 -9.54
C TYR A 856 4.90 -12.97 -8.64
N TYR A 857 4.19 -12.96 -7.51
CA TYR A 857 4.20 -11.84 -6.55
C TYR A 857 5.36 -11.90 -5.55
N GLY A 858 6.08 -13.03 -5.48
CA GLY A 858 7.12 -13.29 -4.49
C GLY A 858 6.56 -13.48 -3.07
N ILE A 859 5.38 -14.08 -2.95
CA ILE A 859 4.70 -14.37 -1.69
C ILE A 859 5.25 -15.69 -1.12
N LYS A 860 5.63 -15.70 0.16
CA LYS A 860 6.35 -16.84 0.75
C LYS A 860 5.43 -17.93 1.29
N THR A 861 4.28 -17.56 1.86
CA THR A 861 3.40 -18.52 2.54
C THR A 861 1.99 -18.53 1.97
N GLU A 862 1.36 -19.69 2.07
CA GLU A 862 -0.01 -19.91 1.60
C GLU A 862 -1.01 -18.97 2.28
N ALA A 863 -0.92 -18.78 3.60
CA ALA A 863 -1.84 -17.88 4.29
C ALA A 863 -1.65 -16.40 3.94
N GLU A 864 -0.44 -15.94 3.64
CA GLU A 864 -0.25 -14.56 3.15
C GLU A 864 -0.98 -14.36 1.82
N PHE A 865 -0.89 -15.32 0.89
CA PHE A 865 -1.62 -15.29 -0.37
C PHE A 865 -3.13 -15.27 -0.13
N LEU A 866 -3.65 -16.21 0.66
CA LEU A 866 -5.09 -16.37 0.88
C LEU A 866 -5.72 -15.20 1.62
N THR A 867 -5.03 -14.65 2.62
CA THR A 867 -5.53 -13.51 3.41
C THR A 867 -5.33 -12.16 2.70
N GLY A 868 -4.50 -12.11 1.65
CA GLY A 868 -4.05 -10.84 1.05
C GLY A 868 -3.23 -9.97 2.02
N SER A 869 -2.72 -10.56 3.10
CA SER A 869 -2.04 -9.85 4.18
C SER A 869 -0.55 -10.20 4.19
N PHE A 870 0.25 -9.36 3.53
CA PHE A 870 1.68 -9.62 3.29
C PHE A 870 2.56 -8.98 4.36
N MET A 871 3.39 -9.79 5.04
CA MET A 871 4.40 -9.27 5.97
C MET A 871 5.54 -8.61 5.20
N LYS A 872 5.93 -9.21 4.06
CA LYS A 872 6.96 -8.71 3.14
C LYS A 872 6.63 -9.12 1.71
N MET A 873 6.37 -8.13 0.85
CA MET A 873 6.21 -8.37 -0.60
C MET A 873 7.53 -8.14 -1.34
N SER A 874 7.67 -8.73 -2.53
CA SER A 874 8.83 -8.47 -3.37
C SER A 874 8.87 -7.01 -3.82
N ARG A 875 10.07 -6.47 -4.10
CA ARG A 875 10.27 -5.03 -4.38
C ARG A 875 9.53 -4.55 -5.64
N SER A 876 9.18 -5.48 -6.54
CA SER A 876 8.50 -5.18 -7.81
C SER A 876 7.02 -4.85 -7.68
N PHE A 877 6.42 -5.06 -6.51
CA PHE A 877 4.99 -4.91 -6.27
C PHE A 877 4.72 -4.04 -5.05
N ASP A 878 3.66 -3.23 -5.12
CA ASP A 878 3.19 -2.38 -4.02
C ASP A 878 2.31 -3.19 -3.07
N ARG A 879 2.69 -3.23 -1.78
CA ARG A 879 1.98 -3.99 -0.74
C ARG A 879 0.48 -3.67 -0.63
N ARG A 880 0.02 -2.47 -1.00
CA ARG A 880 -1.39 -2.07 -0.84
C ARG A 880 -2.21 -2.36 -2.09
N ASP A 881 -1.72 -1.92 -3.25
CA ASP A 881 -2.51 -1.99 -4.48
C ASP A 881 -2.51 -3.39 -5.08
N ASP A 882 -1.38 -4.09 -5.00
CA ASP A 882 -1.30 -5.46 -5.49
C ASP A 882 -1.92 -6.46 -4.49
N ALA A 883 -2.16 -6.07 -3.22
CA ALA A 883 -2.89 -6.90 -2.28
C ALA A 883 -4.37 -7.08 -2.64
N GLU A 884 -5.00 -6.03 -3.15
CA GLU A 884 -6.36 -6.13 -3.68
C GLU A 884 -6.40 -7.04 -4.90
N VAL A 885 -5.43 -6.90 -5.82
CA VAL A 885 -5.28 -7.77 -6.99
C VAL A 885 -5.11 -9.25 -6.59
N VAL A 886 -4.26 -9.53 -5.60
CA VAL A 886 -4.07 -10.90 -5.08
C VAL A 886 -5.37 -11.43 -4.46
N SER A 887 -6.07 -10.62 -3.66
CA SER A 887 -7.36 -11.00 -3.07
C SER A 887 -8.42 -11.37 -4.13
N LEU A 888 -8.46 -10.63 -5.24
CA LEU A 888 -9.32 -10.94 -6.38
C LEU A 888 -8.91 -12.23 -7.10
N ALA A 889 -7.61 -12.47 -7.25
CA ALA A 889 -7.09 -13.72 -7.81
C ALA A 889 -7.43 -14.93 -6.93
N VAL A 890 -7.28 -14.82 -5.60
CA VAL A 890 -7.69 -15.86 -4.63
C VAL A 890 -9.16 -16.18 -4.76
N LYS A 891 -10.03 -15.15 -4.79
CA LYS A 891 -11.47 -15.32 -4.93
C LYS A 891 -11.82 -16.04 -6.24
N SER A 892 -11.19 -15.65 -7.35
CA SER A 892 -11.40 -16.26 -8.66
C SER A 892 -10.92 -17.73 -8.68
N LEU A 893 -9.75 -18.02 -8.09
CA LEU A 893 -9.21 -19.38 -7.98
C LEU A 893 -10.15 -20.30 -7.20
N ARG A 894 -10.68 -19.83 -6.07
CA ARG A 894 -11.63 -20.59 -5.26
C ARG A 894 -12.92 -20.86 -5.99
N LYS A 895 -13.46 -19.88 -6.71
CA LYS A 895 -14.66 -20.08 -7.51
C LYS A 895 -14.41 -21.08 -8.63
N GLU A 896 -13.26 -21.00 -9.29
CA GLU A 896 -12.86 -21.99 -10.29
C GLU A 896 -12.79 -23.40 -9.68
N ALA A 897 -12.18 -23.54 -8.50
CA ALA A 897 -12.18 -24.80 -7.76
C ALA A 897 -13.59 -25.29 -7.41
N ARG A 898 -14.49 -24.42 -6.92
CA ARG A 898 -15.90 -24.78 -6.69
C ARG A 898 -16.60 -25.23 -7.97
N ASN A 899 -16.29 -24.64 -9.11
CA ASN A 899 -16.83 -25.08 -10.40
C ASN A 899 -16.31 -26.46 -10.79
N TRP A 900 -15.03 -26.77 -10.54
CA TRP A 900 -14.50 -28.13 -10.73
C TRP A 900 -15.23 -29.14 -9.85
N PHE A 901 -15.50 -28.78 -8.59
CA PHE A 901 -16.27 -29.61 -7.68
C PHE A 901 -17.68 -29.91 -8.20
N ASN A 902 -18.41 -28.88 -8.63
CA ASN A 902 -19.80 -29.01 -9.09
C ASN A 902 -19.94 -29.75 -10.42
N ASN A 903 -18.99 -29.57 -11.35
CA ASN A 903 -19.12 -30.09 -12.72
C ASN A 903 -18.41 -31.43 -12.95
N GLY A 904 -17.49 -31.82 -12.05
CA GLY A 904 -16.68 -33.04 -12.15
C GLY A 904 -15.88 -33.16 -13.45
N ARG A 905 -15.34 -34.36 -13.72
CA ARG A 905 -14.77 -34.75 -15.02
C ARG A 905 -15.87 -34.97 -16.05
N GLY A 906 -16.33 -33.87 -16.65
CA GLY A 906 -17.16 -33.88 -17.87
C GLY A 906 -18.58 -34.40 -17.66
N GLY A 907 -19.47 -33.51 -17.22
CA GLY A 907 -20.89 -33.50 -17.59
C GLY A 907 -21.68 -34.81 -17.48
N ARG A 908 -21.30 -35.72 -16.58
CA ARG A 908 -22.15 -36.86 -16.25
C ARG A 908 -23.20 -36.37 -15.26
N ASP A 909 -24.41 -36.13 -15.76
CA ASP A 909 -25.64 -36.16 -14.97
C ASP A 909 -25.82 -37.59 -14.43
N THR A 910 -25.09 -37.95 -13.37
CA THR A 910 -25.49 -39.03 -12.47
C THR A 910 -26.12 -38.37 -11.27
N GLY A 911 -27.46 -38.43 -11.20
CA GLY A 911 -28.28 -37.81 -10.16
C GLY A 911 -28.13 -38.41 -8.76
N ASP A 912 -26.92 -38.86 -8.39
CA ASP A 912 -26.59 -39.39 -7.06
C ASP A 912 -25.07 -39.24 -6.73
N ASP A 913 -24.44 -38.16 -7.19
CA ASP A 913 -23.08 -37.82 -6.74
C ASP A 913 -23.13 -37.45 -5.25
N ASN A 914 -22.62 -38.34 -4.39
CA ASN A 914 -22.48 -38.07 -2.96
C ASN A 914 -21.46 -36.94 -2.75
N VAL A 915 -21.96 -35.70 -2.76
CA VAL A 915 -21.18 -34.46 -2.59
C VAL A 915 -20.33 -34.47 -1.31
N PHE A 916 -20.78 -35.16 -0.25
CA PHE A 916 -20.01 -35.30 0.98
C PHE A 916 -18.83 -36.26 0.82
N ALA A 917 -19.01 -37.38 0.13
CA ALA A 917 -17.91 -38.29 -0.23
C ALA A 917 -16.88 -37.61 -1.13
N LYS A 918 -17.33 -36.77 -2.08
CA LYS A 918 -16.44 -35.97 -2.93
C LYS A 918 -15.63 -34.93 -2.12
N ALA A 919 -16.28 -34.21 -1.22
CA ALA A 919 -15.60 -33.24 -0.34
C ALA A 919 -14.62 -33.94 0.63
N SER A 920 -15.01 -35.11 1.14
CA SER A 920 -14.16 -36.00 1.93
C SER A 920 -12.90 -36.41 1.17
N ALA A 921 -13.02 -36.78 -0.11
CA ALA A 921 -11.86 -37.11 -0.95
C ALA A 921 -10.90 -35.92 -1.10
N TRP A 922 -11.42 -34.70 -1.32
CA TRP A 922 -10.60 -33.48 -1.39
C TRP A 922 -9.81 -33.22 -0.12
N TYR A 923 -10.45 -33.42 1.04
CA TYR A 923 -9.79 -33.35 2.34
C TYR A 923 -8.73 -34.44 2.49
N HIS A 924 -9.07 -35.70 2.18
CA HIS A 924 -8.20 -36.86 2.31
C HIS A 924 -6.90 -36.70 1.51
N VAL A 925 -6.99 -36.39 0.22
CA VAL A 925 -5.82 -36.24 -0.66
C VAL A 925 -4.94 -35.03 -0.27
N THR A 926 -5.46 -34.11 0.54
CA THR A 926 -4.73 -32.93 1.01
C THR A 926 -4.08 -33.15 2.37
N TYR A 927 -4.79 -33.76 3.33
CA TYR A 927 -4.35 -33.88 4.73
C TYR A 927 -3.73 -35.23 5.07
N HIS A 928 -4.04 -36.29 4.33
CA HIS A 928 -3.58 -37.63 4.71
C HIS A 928 -2.05 -37.79 4.44
N PRO A 929 -1.27 -38.36 5.38
CA PRO A 929 0.19 -38.44 5.30
C PRO A 929 0.76 -39.13 4.05
N ASN A 930 -0.02 -40.01 3.42
CA ASN A 930 0.39 -40.72 2.19
C ASN A 930 0.48 -39.81 0.97
N TYR A 931 -0.27 -38.71 0.94
CA TYR A 931 -0.29 -37.78 -0.19
C TYR A 931 0.61 -36.56 0.06
N TRP A 932 1.18 -36.42 1.25
CA TRP A 932 2.07 -35.32 1.58
C TRP A 932 3.29 -35.27 0.66
N GLY A 933 3.52 -34.13 0.02
CA GLY A 933 4.68 -33.91 -0.86
C GLY A 933 4.61 -34.64 -2.22
N THR A 934 3.44 -35.13 -2.63
CA THR A 934 3.27 -35.85 -3.92
C THR A 934 2.93 -34.94 -5.10
N TYR A 935 2.52 -33.69 -4.85
CA TYR A 935 2.06 -32.75 -5.86
C TYR A 935 3.17 -31.82 -6.36
N ASN A 936 3.20 -31.55 -7.67
CA ASN A 936 4.11 -30.57 -8.30
C ASN A 936 5.59 -30.71 -7.88
N VAL A 937 6.07 -31.94 -7.69
CA VAL A 937 7.40 -32.25 -7.11
C VAL A 937 8.55 -31.55 -7.84
N ASP A 938 8.47 -31.42 -9.16
CA ASP A 938 9.48 -30.77 -10.00
C ASP A 938 9.67 -29.28 -9.66
N MET A 939 8.65 -28.63 -9.06
CA MET A 939 8.66 -27.21 -8.74
C MET A 939 9.25 -26.90 -7.36
N ARG A 940 9.54 -27.92 -6.53
CA ARG A 940 10.11 -27.76 -5.17
C ARG A 940 9.33 -26.80 -4.27
N ARG A 941 7.99 -26.78 -4.39
CA ARG A 941 7.10 -25.96 -3.55
C ARG A 941 6.74 -26.68 -2.25
N LEU A 942 6.25 -25.94 -1.26
CA LEU A 942 5.68 -26.49 -0.03
C LEU A 942 4.35 -27.18 -0.29
N HIS A 943 3.93 -28.07 0.62
CA HIS A 943 2.63 -28.72 0.56
C HIS A 943 1.52 -27.76 1.02
N PHE A 944 0.60 -27.41 0.12
CA PHE A 944 -0.51 -26.50 0.40
C PHE A 944 -1.75 -27.23 0.95
N VAL A 945 -2.46 -26.60 1.88
CA VAL A 945 -3.60 -27.19 2.62
C VAL A 945 -4.95 -26.52 2.38
N SER A 946 -5.02 -25.41 1.62
CA SER A 946 -6.26 -24.65 1.42
C SER A 946 -7.25 -25.22 0.41
N PHE A 947 -6.82 -26.13 -0.46
CA PHE A 947 -7.66 -26.71 -1.52
C PHE A 947 -9.04 -27.22 -1.04
N PRO A 948 -9.14 -28.11 -0.03
CA PRO A 948 -10.44 -28.65 0.41
C PRO A 948 -11.36 -27.56 0.98
N TRP A 949 -10.79 -26.50 1.58
CA TRP A 949 -11.55 -25.37 2.11
C TRP A 949 -12.20 -24.49 1.03
N CYS A 950 -11.93 -24.76 -0.26
CA CYS A 950 -12.73 -24.22 -1.36
C CYS A 950 -14.17 -24.74 -1.35
N VAL A 951 -14.47 -25.84 -0.65
CA VAL A 951 -15.82 -26.38 -0.43
C VAL A 951 -16.15 -26.46 1.06
N HIS A 952 -15.73 -25.42 1.81
CA HIS A 952 -15.88 -25.31 3.26
C HIS A 952 -17.28 -25.65 3.79
N ASP A 953 -18.34 -25.30 3.06
CA ASP A 953 -19.73 -25.49 3.44
C ASP A 953 -20.05 -26.98 3.59
N LYS A 954 -19.53 -27.83 2.70
CA LYS A 954 -19.68 -29.28 2.76
C LYS A 954 -18.83 -29.90 3.87
N LEU A 955 -17.59 -29.46 4.05
CA LEU A 955 -16.72 -29.95 5.12
C LEU A 955 -17.25 -29.61 6.51
N ILE A 956 -17.75 -28.38 6.68
CA ILE A 956 -18.43 -27.92 7.88
C ILE A 956 -19.64 -28.80 8.18
N GLU A 957 -20.45 -29.11 7.17
CA GLU A 957 -21.62 -29.96 7.33
C GLU A 957 -21.26 -31.40 7.73
N ILE A 958 -20.24 -32.01 7.11
CA ILE A 958 -19.71 -33.34 7.51
C ILE A 958 -19.36 -33.34 9.00
N LYS A 959 -18.63 -32.31 9.46
CA LYS A 959 -18.20 -32.22 10.86
C LYS A 959 -19.38 -32.01 11.82
N LYS A 960 -20.38 -31.23 11.43
CA LYS A 960 -21.61 -31.03 12.22
C LYS A 960 -22.37 -32.35 12.38
N HIS A 961 -22.61 -33.08 11.30
CA HIS A 961 -23.32 -34.36 11.33
C HIS A 961 -22.65 -35.37 12.26
N LYS A 962 -21.33 -35.56 12.15
CA LYS A 962 -20.57 -36.48 13.02
C LYS A 962 -20.61 -36.08 14.49
N THR A 963 -20.54 -34.78 14.79
CA THR A 963 -20.67 -34.26 16.16
C THR A 963 -22.08 -34.51 16.72
N SER A 964 -23.13 -34.30 15.92
CA SER A 964 -24.50 -34.62 16.30
C SER A 964 -24.72 -36.11 16.55
N THR A 965 -24.19 -37.00 15.71
CA THR A 965 -24.26 -38.45 15.92
C THR A 965 -23.61 -38.87 17.24
N ARG A 966 -22.44 -38.30 17.57
CA ARG A 966 -21.76 -38.56 18.85
C ARG A 966 -22.57 -38.10 20.07
N HIS A 967 -23.28 -36.97 19.97
CA HIS A 967 -24.16 -36.52 21.05
C HIS A 967 -25.34 -37.47 21.25
N VAL A 968 -25.95 -37.95 20.17
CA VAL A 968 -27.05 -38.93 20.23
C VAL A 968 -26.58 -40.28 20.80
N ASP A 969 -25.39 -40.75 20.40
CA ASP A 969 -24.81 -41.98 20.94
C ASP A 969 -24.43 -41.84 22.42
N HIS A 970 -23.95 -40.67 22.85
CA HIS A 970 -23.62 -40.41 24.26
C HIS A 970 -24.87 -40.30 25.14
N ASP A 971 -25.93 -39.66 24.66
CA ASP A 971 -27.23 -39.60 25.38
C ASP A 971 -27.88 -40.98 25.46
N SER A 972 -27.80 -41.78 24.38
CA SER A 972 -28.25 -43.18 24.36
C SER A 972 -27.44 -44.06 25.33
N LEU A 973 -26.11 -43.92 25.36
CA LEU A 973 -25.24 -44.62 26.31
C LEU A 973 -25.51 -44.18 27.75
N GLN A 974 -25.76 -42.90 28.00
CA GLN A 974 -26.07 -42.38 29.32
C GLN A 974 -27.47 -42.81 29.79
N GLN A 975 -28.44 -42.92 28.89
CA GLN A 975 -29.74 -43.54 29.18
C GLN A 975 -29.62 -45.04 29.46
N GLN A 976 -28.80 -45.79 28.70
CA GLN A 976 -28.52 -47.21 28.97
C GLN A 976 -27.78 -47.41 30.29
N PHE A 977 -26.83 -46.54 30.63
CA PHE A 977 -26.10 -46.59 31.89
C PHE A 977 -27.00 -46.25 33.09
N ASN A 978 -27.88 -45.26 32.94
CA ASN A 978 -28.88 -44.92 33.96
C ASN A 978 -29.97 -46.00 34.10
N ALA A 979 -30.33 -46.70 33.02
CA ALA A 979 -31.24 -47.84 33.07
C ALA A 979 -30.60 -49.06 33.77
N ALA A 980 -29.29 -49.28 33.58
CA ALA A 980 -28.55 -50.35 34.25
C ALA A 980 -28.32 -50.08 35.75
N LEU A 981 -28.16 -48.81 36.15
CA LEU A 981 -28.04 -48.41 37.57
C LEU A 981 -29.37 -48.50 38.35
N ASN A 982 -30.52 -48.43 37.68
CA ASN A 982 -31.84 -48.61 38.29
C ASN A 982 -32.26 -50.10 38.43
N LEU A 983 -31.41 -51.04 38.04
CA LEU A 983 -31.62 -52.49 38.13
C LEU A 983 -30.70 -53.19 39.15
N VAL A 984 -30.03 -52.43 40.02
CA VAL A 984 -29.20 -52.95 41.14
C VAL A 984 -29.84 -52.63 42.48
#